data_AF-A0A9R0K8M2-F1
#
_entry.id   AF-A0A9R0K8M2-F1
#
_cell.length_a   1.000
_cell.length_b   1.000
_cell.length_c   1.000
_cell.angle_alpha   90.00
_cell.angle_beta   90.00
_cell.angle_gamma   90.00
#
_symmetry.space_group_name_H-M   'P 1'
#
loop_
_entity.id
_entity.type
_entity.pdbx_description
1 polymer ?
#
loop_
_entity_poly.entity_id
_entity_poly.type
_entity_poly.pdbx_seq_one_letter_code
_entity_poly.pdbx_strand_id
1 'polypeptide(L)'
;MNKPTLQIIDNTVWHASFTADSTWNPPPWLLAAKKIRSLLLTTYSLSFYVPNINEIFSSLRCLRALDLPRVDSDNLPDSIRGLKHLRYLRLSVSSDTLPECITGLRNLQTLDLRECRWLRELPRGFHKLTSLRHLHFRSSNALIDMPPGFELLTTLQTLDLFAVGEYTGLDALASLNDLAGKLKIRFSEHDRKAVSVDTGETLRGKKLTSLELTWWALRNGELACKSDEKSQDVRDANTSHHLVDCLISGLLNSGTWELWNTYVLMETILRLISSDSTHPGTFVLFLGVALAVTAFPVLARVLAELKLINTEIGRIAMSSALVNDICAWVLLALAIALAETSSSSLTSVWVILSSAAFVVVCIFLVRPAIMWMVRRTPEGEPFSDFYICLILTGVMISGFITDAIGTHSVFGAFVFGLIIPNGPLGVTLIEKLEDSVSGLLLPLFFAISGLKTDVRQVGDFKVWRNLMLVIILACSGKVAGTTAVAYFYNMPIREGITLGLLMNTKGLVEMIVLNVGKDQKVIDDASFSIMVISALIMTGLIAPLVTAIYRPARRSVAYKRRTIQKSKPDAELKVLTCIHTPRNVPTIINLLEASHPTRRSPICVYVLHLVELTGRASAMLIVHNTRKSGRPALNRTQAQSDHIINAFENYEQHALTGSVSVQPLTAISPYNSMHEDICHLAQEKRVAFIIIPFHKQQTVDGGMESTNPAFRTINQNLLANAPCSVGILVDRGLSGSTRLAANQVSHNIAVLFFGGPDDREALAYALRMSEHPTITVTVMRFIPGDDASRAATVEPSREPGDPRVLTVITDAEQDKQLDEEYINDFRSKTTNSESITYTERIVNNGEETVASIRAIETVHDLYIVGRGQGMISPLTAGLTDWSECPELGAIGDMLASSDFAATSSVLVVQQYVGLGPQHESPATPDSPTAPDLDEQLNAGLHQQRQQPGKGQNAFNL
;
A
#
# COMPACT_ATOMS: atom_id res chain seq x y z
N MET A 1 32.78 -16.23 41.94
CA MET A 1 32.99 -15.73 43.32
C MET A 1 31.96 -14.66 43.60
N ASN A 2 31.03 -14.92 44.53
CA ASN A 2 30.52 -13.98 45.54
C ASN A 2 29.30 -14.61 46.22
N LYS A 3 29.56 -15.25 47.37
CA LYS A 3 28.54 -15.55 48.38
C LYS A 3 28.15 -14.25 49.10
N PRO A 4 26.95 -14.19 49.69
CA PRO A 4 26.21 -12.96 49.91
C PRO A 4 26.51 -12.34 51.29
N THR A 5 26.57 -11.01 51.33
CA THR A 5 26.41 -10.24 52.57
C THR A 5 24.94 -9.85 52.72
N LEU A 6 24.33 -10.37 53.80
CA LEU A 6 23.02 -10.02 54.33
C LEU A 6 22.91 -8.51 54.65
N GLN A 7 21.88 -7.87 54.09
CA GLN A 7 21.18 -6.65 54.55
C GLN A 7 20.21 -6.30 53.40
N ILE A 8 18.89 -6.30 53.48
CA ILE A 8 17.94 -5.91 54.53
C ILE A 8 16.67 -6.77 54.30
N ILE A 9 16.12 -7.34 55.37
CA ILE A 9 14.74 -7.82 55.38
C ILE A 9 13.88 -6.58 55.34
N ASP A 10 13.25 -6.33 54.22
CA ASP A 10 12.19 -5.35 54.17
C ASP A 10 10.97 -5.98 53.53
N ASN A 11 9.86 -5.99 54.27
CA ASN A 11 8.55 -6.43 53.82
C ASN A 11 7.96 -5.51 52.72
N THR A 12 8.82 -4.79 52.00
CA THR A 12 8.53 -3.80 50.96
C THR A 12 8.70 -4.37 49.55
N VAL A 13 9.40 -5.49 49.38
CA VAL A 13 9.60 -6.12 48.06
C VAL A 13 8.34 -6.84 47.61
N TRP A 14 7.66 -6.28 46.61
CA TRP A 14 6.42 -6.84 46.05
C TRP A 14 6.65 -7.56 44.72
N HIS A 15 7.80 -7.35 44.08
CA HIS A 15 8.14 -7.86 42.77
C HIS A 15 9.57 -8.43 42.80
N ALA A 16 9.73 -9.68 42.37
CA ALA A 16 11.03 -10.34 42.25
C ALA A 16 11.22 -10.86 40.83
N SER A 17 12.40 -10.64 40.25
CA SER A 17 12.79 -11.15 38.94
C SER A 17 14.19 -11.76 39.02
N PHE A 18 14.38 -12.97 38.51
CA PHE A 18 15.69 -13.63 38.48
C PHE A 18 16.00 -14.18 37.09
N THR A 19 17.25 -14.01 36.67
CA THR A 19 17.84 -14.77 35.57
C THR A 19 18.37 -16.10 36.13
N ALA A 20 17.64 -17.18 35.89
CA ALA A 20 17.94 -18.50 36.42
C ALA A 20 18.76 -19.32 35.41
N ASP A 21 19.94 -19.77 35.83
CA ASP A 21 20.78 -20.74 35.12
C ASP A 21 20.72 -22.12 35.81
N SER A 22 21.45 -23.10 35.29
CA SER A 22 21.49 -24.46 35.87
C SER A 22 21.97 -24.55 37.32
N THR A 23 22.45 -23.45 37.92
CA THR A 23 22.93 -23.38 39.31
C THR A 23 21.99 -22.62 40.24
N TRP A 24 20.88 -22.10 39.73
CA TRP A 24 19.95 -21.28 40.50
C TRP A 24 19.15 -22.10 41.53
N ASN A 25 19.13 -21.63 42.77
CA ASN A 25 18.28 -22.11 43.85
C ASN A 25 17.53 -20.94 44.51
N PRO A 26 16.29 -21.13 44.99
CA PRO A 26 15.52 -20.06 45.60
C PRO A 26 16.25 -19.55 46.86
N PRO A 27 16.58 -18.25 46.95
CA PRO A 27 17.29 -17.74 48.11
C PRO A 27 16.41 -17.81 49.37
N PRO A 28 16.97 -18.07 50.57
CA PRO A 28 16.18 -18.29 51.79
C PRO A 28 15.21 -17.16 52.14
N TRP A 29 15.55 -15.91 51.81
CA TRP A 29 14.68 -14.76 52.04
C TRP A 29 13.43 -14.76 51.14
N LEU A 30 13.50 -15.35 49.94
CA LEU A 30 12.37 -15.46 49.02
C LEU A 30 11.29 -16.37 49.62
N LEU A 31 11.70 -17.48 50.22
CA LEU A 31 10.80 -18.43 50.89
C LEU A 31 10.22 -17.84 52.20
N ALA A 32 10.90 -16.87 52.82
CA ALA A 32 10.40 -16.17 54.01
C ALA A 32 9.44 -14.99 53.67
N ALA A 33 9.40 -14.54 52.42
CA ALA A 33 8.71 -13.32 52.01
C ALA A 33 7.20 -13.54 51.78
N LYS A 34 6.35 -13.09 52.72
CA LYS A 34 4.88 -13.28 52.66
C LYS A 34 4.12 -12.27 51.80
N LYS A 35 4.75 -11.17 51.35
CA LYS A 35 4.07 -10.06 50.64
C LYS A 35 4.35 -9.99 49.13
N ILE A 36 5.12 -10.92 48.57
CA ILE A 36 5.47 -10.91 47.14
C ILE A 36 4.21 -11.12 46.30
N ARG A 37 4.06 -10.26 45.28
CA ARG A 37 2.94 -10.22 44.34
C ARG A 37 3.33 -10.61 42.92
N SER A 38 4.59 -10.46 42.52
CA SER A 38 5.07 -11.04 41.26
C SER A 38 6.40 -11.75 41.40
N LEU A 39 6.51 -12.90 40.75
CA LEU A 39 7.75 -13.64 40.60
C LEU A 39 7.96 -13.94 39.11
N LEU A 40 9.02 -13.41 38.53
CA LEU A 40 9.41 -13.63 37.14
C LEU A 40 10.74 -14.38 37.09
N LEU A 41 10.79 -15.50 36.40
CA LEU A 41 12.03 -16.24 36.17
C LEU A 41 12.33 -16.21 34.66
N THR A 42 13.54 -15.82 34.29
CA THR A 42 14.00 -15.83 32.89
C THR A 42 15.21 -16.75 32.78
N THR A 43 15.30 -17.55 31.71
CA THR A 43 16.43 -18.46 31.50
C THR A 43 16.88 -18.46 30.05
N TYR A 44 18.19 -18.60 29.86
CA TYR A 44 18.83 -18.78 28.55
C TYR A 44 19.26 -20.24 28.31
N SER A 45 19.12 -21.10 29.33
CA SER A 45 19.57 -22.48 29.26
C SER A 45 18.45 -23.43 28.82
N LEU A 46 18.75 -24.28 27.85
CA LEU A 46 17.86 -25.34 27.37
C LEU A 46 17.76 -26.53 28.34
N SER A 47 18.51 -26.56 29.44
CA SER A 47 18.52 -27.67 30.42
C SER A 47 18.09 -27.26 31.84
N PHE A 48 17.56 -26.05 32.03
CA PHE A 48 17.16 -25.55 33.34
C PHE A 48 15.75 -26.01 33.74
N TYR A 49 15.63 -26.50 34.98
CA TYR A 49 14.38 -26.82 35.67
C TYR A 49 14.36 -26.07 37.00
N VAL A 50 13.20 -25.54 37.41
CA VAL A 50 13.07 -24.81 38.69
C VAL A 50 13.10 -25.79 39.87
N PRO A 51 14.16 -25.81 40.71
CA PRO A 51 14.21 -26.67 41.88
C PRO A 51 13.30 -26.15 43.00
N ASN A 52 12.80 -27.04 43.87
CA ASN A 52 11.98 -26.72 45.05
C ASN A 52 10.72 -25.88 44.78
N ILE A 53 10.09 -26.06 43.62
CA ILE A 53 8.88 -25.31 43.20
C ILE A 53 7.72 -25.44 44.20
N ASN A 54 7.62 -26.57 44.92
CA ASN A 54 6.59 -26.81 45.93
C ASN A 54 6.74 -25.87 47.14
N GLU A 55 7.98 -25.62 47.58
CA GLU A 55 8.26 -24.69 48.68
C GLU A 55 7.92 -23.25 48.29
N ILE A 56 8.20 -22.86 47.04
CA ILE A 56 7.86 -21.55 46.49
C ILE A 56 6.34 -21.33 46.49
N PHE A 57 5.54 -22.30 46.04
CA PHE A 57 4.08 -22.15 46.00
C PHE A 57 3.45 -22.19 47.40
N SER A 58 4.02 -22.98 48.31
CA SER A 58 3.54 -23.06 49.68
C SER A 58 3.74 -21.77 50.48
N SER A 59 4.85 -21.06 50.22
CA SER A 59 5.24 -19.83 50.89
C SER A 59 4.58 -18.58 50.29
N LEU A 60 4.53 -18.46 48.96
CA LEU A 60 4.14 -17.23 48.26
C LEU A 60 2.63 -17.11 47.95
N ARG A 61 1.76 -17.24 48.96
CA ARG A 61 0.29 -17.30 48.78
C ARG A 61 -0.38 -16.02 48.26
N CYS A 62 0.33 -14.88 48.27
CA CYS A 62 -0.18 -13.57 47.82
C CYS A 62 0.20 -13.22 46.36
N LEU A 63 0.78 -14.16 45.61
CA LEU A 63 1.16 -13.94 44.21
C LEU A 63 -0.03 -13.59 43.32
N ARG A 64 0.20 -12.61 42.44
CA ARG A 64 -0.71 -12.12 41.41
C ARG A 64 -0.16 -12.37 40.00
N ALA A 65 1.15 -12.40 39.82
CA ALA A 65 1.79 -12.73 38.54
C ALA A 65 2.94 -13.72 38.74
N LEU A 66 2.97 -14.78 37.94
CA LEU A 66 3.95 -15.85 38.03
C LEU A 66 4.40 -16.24 36.62
N ASP A 67 5.70 -16.13 36.37
CA ASP A 67 6.33 -16.59 35.12
C ASP A 67 7.34 -17.69 35.44
N LEU A 68 7.09 -18.89 34.90
CA LEU A 68 7.87 -20.08 35.15
C LEU A 68 8.37 -20.65 33.81
N PRO A 69 9.66 -20.42 33.49
CA PRO A 69 10.26 -21.02 32.31
C PRO A 69 10.56 -22.48 32.60
N ARG A 70 9.97 -23.34 31.77
CA ARG A 70 10.23 -24.77 31.62
C ARG A 70 10.02 -25.60 32.90
N VAL A 71 8.75 -25.92 33.18
CA VAL A 71 8.33 -26.79 34.28
C VAL A 71 7.96 -28.17 33.70
N ASP A 72 8.42 -29.24 34.32
CA ASP A 72 7.98 -30.58 33.95
C ASP A 72 6.57 -30.84 34.51
N SER A 73 5.63 -31.36 33.71
CA SER A 73 4.23 -31.52 34.13
C SER A 73 4.07 -32.46 35.30
N ASP A 74 4.90 -33.49 35.34
CA ASP A 74 4.91 -34.52 36.37
C ASP A 74 5.33 -33.96 37.73
N ASN A 75 5.83 -32.71 37.76
CA ASN A 75 6.32 -32.00 38.93
C ASN A 75 5.62 -30.66 39.22
N LEU A 76 4.49 -30.30 38.57
CA LEU A 76 3.70 -29.14 39.02
C LEU A 76 2.88 -29.52 40.25
N PRO A 77 3.22 -29.04 41.46
CA PRO A 77 2.60 -29.55 42.69
C PRO A 77 1.19 -28.98 42.89
N ASP A 78 0.32 -29.76 43.52
CA ASP A 78 -1.04 -29.36 43.91
C ASP A 78 -1.09 -28.06 44.72
N SER A 79 0.02 -27.70 45.38
CA SER A 79 0.22 -26.42 46.08
C SER A 79 -0.08 -25.19 45.23
N ILE A 80 0.00 -25.25 43.88
CA ILE A 80 -0.37 -24.14 42.99
C ILE A 80 -1.82 -23.72 43.17
N ARG A 81 -2.72 -24.66 43.51
CA ARG A 81 -4.14 -24.39 43.81
C ARG A 81 -4.32 -23.43 44.99
N GLY A 82 -3.31 -23.30 45.85
CA GLY A 82 -3.29 -22.36 46.97
C GLY A 82 -3.14 -20.89 46.56
N LEU A 83 -2.69 -20.60 45.33
CA LEU A 83 -2.43 -19.23 44.82
C LEU A 83 -3.72 -18.53 44.36
N LYS A 84 -4.66 -18.33 45.29
CA LYS A 84 -6.00 -17.78 45.00
C LYS A 84 -6.00 -16.36 44.43
N HIS A 85 -4.91 -15.60 44.57
CA HIS A 85 -4.79 -14.23 44.07
C HIS A 85 -4.14 -14.12 42.69
N LEU A 86 -3.75 -15.24 42.08
CA LEU A 86 -3.04 -15.26 40.81
C LEU A 86 -3.94 -14.77 39.67
N ARG A 87 -3.43 -13.83 38.88
CA ARG A 87 -4.09 -13.22 37.72
C ARG A 87 -3.33 -13.46 36.42
N TYR A 88 -2.01 -13.53 36.47
CA TYR A 88 -1.15 -13.83 35.32
C TYR A 88 -0.32 -15.08 35.60
N LEU A 89 -0.36 -16.05 34.69
CA LEU A 89 0.44 -17.27 34.75
C LEU A 89 1.02 -17.55 33.36
N ARG A 90 2.35 -17.55 33.26
CA ARG A 90 3.05 -18.07 32.08
C ARG A 90 3.72 -19.39 32.44
N LEU A 91 3.45 -20.40 31.61
CA LEU A 91 4.01 -21.73 31.76
C LEU A 91 4.67 -22.15 30.44
N SER A 92 5.81 -22.81 30.56
CA SER A 92 6.37 -23.63 29.49
C SER A 92 6.42 -25.05 30.02
N VAL A 93 5.51 -25.90 29.58
CA VAL A 93 5.45 -27.31 30.00
C VAL A 93 6.03 -28.18 28.88
N SER A 94 6.84 -29.17 29.25
CA SER A 94 7.47 -30.11 28.30
C SER A 94 6.57 -31.28 27.89
N SER A 95 5.42 -31.47 28.52
CA SER A 95 4.51 -32.59 28.31
C SER A 95 3.43 -32.34 27.26
N ASP A 96 2.69 -33.41 26.97
CA ASP A 96 1.52 -33.45 26.10
C ASP A 96 0.23 -32.99 26.78
N THR A 97 0.13 -33.06 28.11
CA THR A 97 -1.08 -32.70 28.87
C THR A 97 -0.79 -31.65 29.94
N LEU A 98 -1.68 -30.65 30.05
CA LEU A 98 -1.60 -29.62 31.09
C LEU A 98 -2.33 -30.13 32.35
N PRO A 99 -1.69 -30.11 33.55
CA PRO A 99 -2.23 -30.75 34.76
C PRO A 99 -3.53 -30.10 35.27
N GLU A 100 -4.43 -30.91 35.85
CA GLU A 100 -5.74 -30.43 36.36
C GLU A 100 -5.63 -29.40 37.49
N CYS A 101 -4.51 -29.34 38.21
CA CYS A 101 -4.28 -28.45 39.35
C CYS A 101 -4.47 -26.96 38.96
N ILE A 102 -4.20 -26.59 37.71
CA ILE A 102 -4.33 -25.22 37.16
C ILE A 102 -5.79 -24.78 37.12
N THR A 103 -6.74 -25.71 36.95
CA THR A 103 -8.18 -25.41 36.95
C THR A 103 -8.69 -24.88 38.30
N GLY A 104 -7.89 -24.99 39.36
CA GLY A 104 -8.16 -24.42 40.68
C GLY A 104 -8.01 -22.89 40.77
N LEU A 105 -7.37 -22.24 39.79
CA LEU A 105 -7.03 -20.81 39.80
C LEU A 105 -8.18 -19.93 39.29
N ARG A 106 -9.29 -19.87 40.03
CA ARG A 106 -10.53 -19.19 39.60
C ARG A 106 -10.42 -17.69 39.27
N ASN A 107 -9.41 -16.99 39.79
CA ASN A 107 -9.17 -15.56 39.58
C ASN A 107 -8.15 -15.26 38.46
N LEU A 108 -7.68 -16.30 37.75
CA LEU A 108 -6.71 -16.15 36.68
C LEU A 108 -7.33 -15.38 35.51
N GLN A 109 -6.63 -14.37 35.01
CA GLN A 109 -7.05 -13.49 33.93
C GLN A 109 -6.26 -13.76 32.64
N THR A 110 -4.97 -14.07 32.75
CA THR A 110 -4.10 -14.35 31.61
C THR A 110 -3.37 -15.68 31.85
N LEU A 111 -3.50 -16.59 30.88
CA LEU A 111 -2.76 -17.83 30.81
C LEU A 111 -1.95 -17.85 29.51
N ASP A 112 -0.62 -17.82 29.63
CA ASP A 112 0.29 -17.81 28.49
C ASP A 112 0.99 -19.16 28.35
N LEU A 113 0.66 -19.87 27.28
CA LEU A 113 1.17 -21.21 26.95
C LEU A 113 2.01 -21.20 25.66
N ARG A 114 2.50 -20.03 25.21
CA ARG A 114 3.28 -19.89 23.96
C ARG A 114 4.58 -20.69 23.94
N GLU A 115 5.08 -21.08 25.11
CA GLU A 115 6.31 -21.86 25.24
C GLU A 115 6.06 -23.35 25.48
N CYS A 116 4.80 -23.80 25.49
CA CYS A 116 4.40 -25.22 25.58
C CYS A 116 4.41 -25.86 24.18
N ARG A 117 5.55 -26.41 23.77
CA ARG A 117 5.75 -26.91 22.39
C ARG A 117 5.02 -28.22 22.06
N TRP A 118 4.70 -29.03 23.08
CA TRP A 118 4.18 -30.40 22.91
C TRP A 118 2.73 -30.58 23.37
N LEU A 119 2.08 -29.52 23.86
CA LEU A 119 0.76 -29.60 24.48
C LEU A 119 -0.32 -30.02 23.48
N ARG A 120 -0.90 -31.21 23.68
CA ARG A 120 -1.95 -31.84 22.88
C ARG A 120 -3.35 -31.65 23.45
N GLU A 121 -3.48 -31.67 24.78
CA GLU A 121 -4.78 -31.60 25.47
C GLU A 121 -4.76 -30.64 26.66
N LEU A 122 -5.86 -29.90 26.84
CA LEU A 122 -6.14 -29.09 28.03
C LEU A 122 -6.96 -29.90 29.05
N PRO A 123 -6.88 -29.58 30.36
CA PRO A 123 -7.58 -30.34 31.39
C PRO A 123 -9.10 -30.19 31.27
N ARG A 124 -9.85 -31.27 31.55
CA ARG A 124 -11.33 -31.31 31.42
C ARG A 124 -12.05 -30.24 32.25
N GLY A 125 -11.45 -29.83 33.37
CA GLY A 125 -11.98 -28.79 34.25
C GLY A 125 -11.74 -27.33 33.80
N PHE A 126 -11.29 -27.08 32.56
CA PHE A 126 -10.85 -25.75 32.11
C PHE A 126 -11.94 -24.66 32.22
N HIS A 127 -13.21 -25.03 32.06
CA HIS A 127 -14.38 -24.17 32.22
C HIS A 127 -14.49 -23.52 33.62
N LYS A 128 -13.77 -24.02 34.63
CA LYS A 128 -13.74 -23.43 35.99
C LYS A 128 -12.99 -22.10 36.07
N LEU A 129 -12.24 -21.71 35.04
CA LEU A 129 -11.47 -20.46 34.95
C LEU A 129 -12.33 -19.29 34.45
N THR A 130 -13.45 -19.02 35.13
CA THR A 130 -14.46 -18.05 34.66
C THR A 130 -14.00 -16.58 34.59
N SER A 131 -12.86 -16.24 35.20
CA SER A 131 -12.26 -14.89 35.14
C SER A 131 -11.24 -14.71 34.01
N LEU A 132 -11.01 -15.73 33.18
CA LEU A 132 -9.97 -15.74 32.16
C LEU A 132 -10.35 -14.81 30.99
N ARG A 133 -9.46 -13.87 30.68
CA ARG A 133 -9.62 -12.88 29.59
C ARG A 133 -8.69 -13.15 28.42
N HIS A 134 -7.48 -13.64 28.70
CA HIS A 134 -6.43 -13.79 27.70
C HIS A 134 -5.84 -15.20 27.74
N LEU A 135 -5.97 -15.93 26.64
CA LEU A 135 -5.40 -17.26 26.48
C LEU A 135 -4.50 -17.29 25.24
N HIS A 136 -3.20 -17.49 25.45
CA HIS A 136 -2.20 -17.42 24.40
C HIS A 136 -1.58 -18.77 24.07
N PHE A 137 -1.44 -19.05 22.77
CA PHE A 137 -0.81 -20.26 22.22
C PHE A 137 0.27 -19.89 21.20
N ARG A 138 1.26 -20.76 21.01
CA ARG A 138 2.22 -20.60 19.91
C ARG A 138 1.51 -20.89 18.58
N SER A 139 1.82 -20.11 17.54
CA SER A 139 1.35 -20.42 16.18
C SER A 139 1.98 -21.73 15.70
N SER A 140 1.28 -22.85 15.96
CA SER A 140 1.52 -24.27 15.59
C SER A 140 2.32 -25.10 16.64
N ASN A 141 1.96 -26.34 17.10
CA ASN A 141 1.62 -27.55 16.32
C ASN A 141 1.10 -28.82 17.10
N ALA A 142 0.36 -28.75 18.22
CA ALA A 142 -0.06 -30.01 18.89
C ALA A 142 -1.49 -30.10 19.46
N LEU A 143 -2.16 -28.99 19.79
CA LEU A 143 -3.51 -29.04 20.40
C LEU A 143 -4.52 -29.68 19.42
N ILE A 144 -5.15 -30.77 19.86
CA ILE A 144 -6.07 -31.60 19.06
C ILE A 144 -7.50 -31.08 19.17
N ASP A 145 -7.94 -30.75 20.39
CA ASP A 145 -9.32 -30.35 20.68
C ASP A 145 -9.37 -29.38 21.86
N MET A 146 -10.45 -28.60 21.93
CA MET A 146 -10.78 -27.80 23.11
C MET A 146 -11.52 -28.65 24.16
N PRO A 147 -11.31 -28.36 25.46
CA PRO A 147 -11.92 -29.14 26.54
C PRO A 147 -13.43 -28.86 26.65
N PRO A 148 -14.22 -29.83 27.14
CA PRO A 148 -15.66 -29.68 27.24
C PRO A 148 -16.07 -28.50 28.14
N GLY A 149 -17.12 -27.79 27.73
CA GLY A 149 -17.65 -26.61 28.42
C GLY A 149 -16.85 -25.32 28.20
N PHE A 150 -16.00 -25.26 27.17
CA PHE A 150 -15.23 -24.05 26.82
C PHE A 150 -16.13 -22.82 26.54
N GLU A 151 -17.34 -23.06 26.05
CA GLU A 151 -18.41 -22.06 25.85
C GLU A 151 -18.79 -21.26 27.10
N LEU A 152 -18.49 -21.77 28.30
CA LEU A 152 -18.80 -21.11 29.56
C LEU A 152 -17.81 -19.96 29.89
N LEU A 153 -16.74 -19.79 29.12
CA LEU A 153 -15.71 -18.76 29.32
C LEU A 153 -16.09 -17.40 28.67
N THR A 154 -17.28 -16.90 28.96
CA THR A 154 -17.84 -15.68 28.31
C THR A 154 -17.04 -14.41 28.53
N THR A 155 -16.12 -14.37 29.51
CA THR A 155 -15.25 -13.22 29.80
C THR A 155 -13.96 -13.18 28.95
N LEU A 156 -13.77 -14.16 28.06
CA LEU A 156 -12.59 -14.28 27.22
C LEU A 156 -12.57 -13.19 26.13
N GLN A 157 -11.49 -12.40 26.10
CA GLN A 157 -11.28 -11.29 25.18
C GLN A 157 -10.29 -11.62 24.07
N THR A 158 -9.26 -12.42 24.35
CA THR A 158 -8.26 -12.80 23.34
C THR A 158 -7.96 -14.28 23.36
N LEU A 159 -8.00 -14.89 22.17
CA LEU A 159 -7.70 -16.30 21.96
C LEU A 159 -6.91 -16.45 20.65
N ASP A 160 -5.68 -16.93 20.73
CA ASP A 160 -4.82 -17.04 19.55
C ASP A 160 -5.15 -18.27 18.67
N LEU A 161 -5.62 -19.37 19.28
CA LEU A 161 -5.90 -20.65 18.60
C LEU A 161 -7.17 -21.32 19.18
N PHE A 162 -8.07 -21.77 18.31
CA PHE A 162 -9.22 -22.62 18.63
C PHE A 162 -9.16 -23.92 17.83
N ALA A 163 -9.08 -25.07 18.51
CA ALA A 163 -9.07 -26.38 17.87
C ALA A 163 -10.47 -27.00 17.95
N VAL A 164 -11.06 -27.29 16.79
CA VAL A 164 -12.34 -27.99 16.67
C VAL A 164 -12.04 -29.49 16.61
N GLY A 165 -12.61 -30.24 17.55
CA GLY A 165 -12.47 -31.69 17.62
C GLY A 165 -13.77 -32.38 18.00
N GLU A 166 -13.66 -33.53 18.68
CA GLU A 166 -14.78 -34.40 19.03
C GLU A 166 -15.65 -33.82 20.16
N TYR A 167 -15.04 -33.09 21.09
CA TYR A 167 -15.69 -32.59 22.30
C TYR A 167 -16.27 -31.18 22.16
N THR A 168 -15.68 -30.36 21.30
CA THR A 168 -16.06 -28.94 21.16
C THR A 168 -16.21 -28.56 19.69
N GLY A 169 -17.46 -28.27 19.32
CA GLY A 169 -17.82 -27.75 18.00
C GLY A 169 -17.54 -26.25 17.86
N LEU A 170 -17.81 -25.73 16.66
CA LEU A 170 -17.65 -24.31 16.36
C LEU A 170 -18.69 -23.44 17.09
N ASP A 171 -19.85 -24.01 17.40
CA ASP A 171 -20.93 -23.42 18.18
C ASP A 171 -20.48 -22.90 19.56
N ALA A 172 -19.50 -23.57 20.18
CA ALA A 172 -18.91 -23.09 21.43
C ALA A 172 -18.29 -21.68 21.29
N LEU A 173 -17.82 -21.31 20.09
CA LEU A 173 -17.32 -19.97 19.81
C LEU A 173 -18.43 -18.92 19.75
N ALA A 174 -19.67 -19.30 19.40
CA ALA A 174 -20.79 -18.37 19.28
C ALA A 174 -21.02 -17.62 20.61
N SER A 175 -20.92 -18.35 21.72
CA SER A 175 -21.11 -17.84 23.09
C SER A 175 -20.06 -16.79 23.54
N LEU A 176 -18.90 -16.71 22.88
CA LEU A 176 -17.77 -15.86 23.27
C LEU A 176 -17.81 -14.49 22.59
N ASN A 177 -18.67 -13.60 23.06
CA ASN A 177 -19.01 -12.34 22.36
C ASN A 177 -17.90 -11.28 22.37
N ASP A 178 -17.03 -11.26 23.38
CA ASP A 178 -16.02 -10.21 23.57
C ASP A 178 -14.67 -10.53 22.90
N LEU A 179 -14.61 -11.57 22.05
CA LEU A 179 -13.39 -11.96 21.36
C LEU A 179 -12.90 -10.86 20.40
N ALA A 180 -11.63 -10.48 20.54
CA ALA A 180 -10.94 -9.49 19.74
C ALA A 180 -9.51 -9.92 19.38
N GLY A 181 -8.98 -9.36 18.31
CA GLY A 181 -7.61 -9.63 17.86
C GLY A 181 -7.50 -10.76 16.82
N LYS A 182 -6.38 -11.48 16.83
CA LYS A 182 -6.09 -12.53 15.84
C LYS A 182 -6.55 -13.89 16.35
N LEU A 183 -7.29 -14.63 15.53
CA LEU A 183 -7.80 -15.95 15.87
C LEU A 183 -7.44 -16.97 14.79
N LYS A 184 -6.81 -18.07 15.17
CA LYS A 184 -6.57 -19.22 14.30
C LYS A 184 -7.56 -20.34 14.65
N ILE A 185 -8.36 -20.81 13.71
CA ILE A 185 -9.26 -21.95 13.91
C ILE A 185 -8.69 -23.17 13.19
N ARG A 186 -8.69 -24.32 13.86
CA ARG A 186 -8.14 -25.56 13.34
C ARG A 186 -9.25 -26.61 13.23
N PHE A 187 -9.35 -27.25 12.06
CA PHE A 187 -10.33 -28.30 11.75
C PHE A 187 -9.64 -29.63 11.41
N SER A 188 -10.30 -30.75 11.69
CA SER A 188 -9.90 -32.05 11.16
C SER A 188 -10.13 -32.11 9.63
N GLU A 189 -9.26 -32.77 8.87
CA GLU A 189 -9.35 -32.89 7.40
C GLU A 189 -10.67 -33.52 6.92
N HIS A 190 -11.37 -34.26 7.78
CA HIS A 190 -12.64 -34.92 7.49
C HIS A 190 -13.85 -33.97 7.39
N ASP A 191 -13.75 -32.73 7.89
CA ASP A 191 -14.88 -31.79 8.01
C ASP A 191 -14.96 -30.74 6.88
N ARG A 192 -14.16 -30.87 5.82
CA ARG A 192 -14.00 -29.85 4.76
C ARG A 192 -15.29 -29.36 4.07
N LYS A 193 -16.41 -30.10 4.12
CA LYS A 193 -17.66 -29.76 3.42
C LYS A 193 -18.67 -28.93 4.22
N ALA A 194 -18.51 -28.79 5.54
CA ALA A 194 -19.50 -28.11 6.41
C ALA A 194 -19.10 -26.68 6.84
N VAL A 195 -17.89 -26.22 6.49
CA VAL A 195 -17.22 -25.11 7.20
C VAL A 195 -17.57 -23.72 6.68
N SER A 196 -18.02 -23.53 5.43
CA SER A 196 -18.05 -22.17 4.86
C SER A 196 -19.22 -21.28 5.30
N VAL A 197 -20.39 -21.86 5.62
CA VAL A 197 -21.60 -21.09 5.95
C VAL A 197 -21.74 -20.87 7.46
N ASP A 198 -21.61 -21.95 8.26
CA ASP A 198 -21.74 -21.88 9.74
C ASP A 198 -20.65 -21.05 10.42
N THR A 199 -19.43 -21.04 9.87
CA THR A 199 -18.31 -20.26 10.45
C THR A 199 -18.51 -18.76 10.31
N GLY A 200 -19.11 -18.32 9.20
CA GLY A 200 -19.42 -16.91 8.96
C GLY A 200 -20.50 -16.38 9.90
N GLU A 201 -21.55 -17.17 10.15
CA GLU A 201 -22.61 -16.80 11.08
C GLU A 201 -22.12 -16.78 12.54
N THR A 202 -21.34 -17.79 12.94
CA THR A 202 -20.82 -17.94 14.31
C THR A 202 -19.85 -16.84 14.72
N LEU A 203 -19.06 -16.32 13.76
CA LEU A 203 -18.08 -15.26 13.99
C LEU A 203 -18.67 -13.85 13.83
N ARG A 204 -19.94 -13.74 13.42
CA ARG A 204 -20.61 -12.47 13.17
C ARG A 204 -20.75 -11.68 14.48
N GLY A 205 -20.22 -10.46 14.50
CA GLY A 205 -20.28 -9.55 15.66
C GLY A 205 -19.05 -9.58 16.57
N LYS A 206 -18.07 -10.47 16.34
CA LYS A 206 -16.79 -10.48 17.09
C LYS A 206 -15.82 -9.43 16.53
N LYS A 207 -14.94 -8.88 17.37
CA LYS A 207 -14.01 -7.77 17.02
C LYS A 207 -12.65 -8.30 16.53
N LEU A 208 -12.67 -9.28 15.63
CA LEU A 208 -11.45 -9.92 15.13
C LEU A 208 -10.72 -9.04 14.10
N THR A 209 -9.39 -8.99 14.20
CA THR A 209 -8.52 -8.26 13.26
C THR A 209 -7.91 -9.17 12.20
N SER A 210 -7.81 -10.47 12.48
CA SER A 210 -7.27 -11.49 11.56
C SER A 210 -7.85 -12.86 11.89
N LEU A 211 -8.20 -13.63 10.87
CA LEU A 211 -8.74 -14.98 11.01
C LEU A 211 -7.96 -15.95 10.11
N GLU A 212 -7.41 -17.01 10.69
CA GLU A 212 -6.69 -18.03 9.95
C GLU A 212 -7.38 -19.38 10.13
N LEU A 213 -7.74 -20.06 9.04
CA LEU A 213 -8.34 -21.39 9.10
C LEU A 213 -7.30 -22.43 8.67
N THR A 214 -7.09 -23.47 9.48
CA THR A 214 -6.10 -24.52 9.20
C THR A 214 -6.70 -25.91 9.32
N TRP A 215 -6.23 -26.84 8.50
CA TRP A 215 -6.66 -28.24 8.55
C TRP A 215 -5.50 -29.14 8.97
N TRP A 216 -5.80 -30.22 9.69
CA TRP A 216 -4.80 -31.20 10.11
C TRP A 216 -5.30 -32.64 9.92
N ALA A 217 -4.35 -33.56 9.76
CA ALA A 217 -4.62 -34.98 9.59
C ALA A 217 -3.59 -35.83 10.36
N LEU A 218 -4.05 -36.88 11.04
CA LEU A 218 -3.18 -37.89 11.65
C LEU A 218 -2.74 -38.90 10.59
N ARG A 219 -1.44 -38.94 10.26
CA ARG A 219 -0.82 -40.08 9.56
C ARG A 219 0.14 -40.78 10.51
N ASN A 220 -0.10 -42.06 10.79
CA ASN A 220 0.83 -42.94 11.52
C ASN A 220 1.35 -42.39 12.86
N GLY A 221 0.51 -41.76 13.69
CA GLY A 221 0.89 -41.31 15.04
C GLY A 221 1.75 -40.04 15.11
N GLU A 222 2.13 -39.46 13.97
CA GLU A 222 2.80 -38.15 13.87
C GLU A 222 1.85 -37.10 13.30
N LEU A 223 1.84 -35.89 13.88
CA LEU A 223 1.09 -34.75 13.34
C LEU A 223 1.75 -34.28 12.03
N ALA A 224 1.15 -34.65 10.91
CA ALA A 224 1.52 -34.11 9.60
C ALA A 224 0.63 -32.88 9.32
N CYS A 225 1.13 -31.68 9.60
CA CYS A 225 0.48 -30.44 9.18
C CYS A 225 0.83 -30.15 7.71
N LYS A 226 -0.15 -30.30 6.80
CA LYS A 226 -0.11 -29.57 5.53
C LYS A 226 -0.59 -28.15 5.82
N SER A 227 0.35 -27.20 5.87
CA SER A 227 0.03 -25.78 5.88
C SER A 227 -0.43 -25.36 4.47
N ASP A 228 -1.70 -25.61 4.15
CA ASP A 228 -2.40 -24.75 3.21
C ASP A 228 -2.65 -23.44 3.96
N GLU A 229 -1.70 -22.51 3.96
CA GLU A 229 -1.88 -21.15 4.50
C GLU A 229 -2.94 -20.43 3.65
N LYS A 230 -4.21 -20.61 4.01
CA LYS A 230 -5.30 -19.69 3.66
C LYS A 230 -5.64 -18.90 4.92
N SER A 231 -4.78 -17.92 5.24
CA SER A 231 -5.13 -16.81 6.10
C SER A 231 -6.21 -15.99 5.41
N GLN A 232 -7.45 -16.18 5.83
CA GLN A 232 -8.58 -15.38 5.36
C GLN A 232 -8.66 -14.13 6.23
N ASP A 233 -7.76 -13.17 5.99
CA ASP A 233 -7.93 -11.83 6.54
C ASP A 233 -9.23 -11.25 5.95
N VAL A 234 -10.23 -11.05 6.82
CA VAL A 234 -11.54 -10.49 6.45
C VAL A 234 -11.43 -9.04 5.95
N ARG A 235 -10.25 -8.45 6.00
CA ARG A 235 -9.88 -7.24 5.25
C ARG A 235 -8.43 -7.37 4.87
N ASP A 236 -8.17 -7.91 3.68
CA ASP A 236 -7.10 -7.51 2.76
C ASP A 236 -6.98 -8.55 1.65
N ALA A 237 -7.96 -8.54 0.74
CA ALA A 237 -7.80 -9.09 -0.59
C ALA A 237 -6.94 -8.12 -1.42
N ASN A 238 -5.66 -7.97 -1.05
CA ASN A 238 -4.67 -7.36 -1.93
C ASN A 238 -3.26 -7.59 -1.37
N THR A 239 -2.62 -8.67 -1.81
CA THR A 239 -1.16 -8.66 -1.92
C THR A 239 -0.70 -9.64 -3.00
N SER A 240 0.15 -9.09 -3.85
CA SER A 240 0.64 -9.55 -5.15
C SER A 240 1.51 -10.82 -5.15
N HIS A 241 1.70 -11.51 -4.01
CA HIS A 241 2.57 -12.70 -3.96
C HIS A 241 1.82 -14.00 -4.28
N HIS A 242 0.57 -14.16 -3.81
CA HIS A 242 -0.23 -15.33 -4.18
C HIS A 242 -0.74 -15.28 -5.63
N LEU A 243 -0.89 -14.09 -6.21
CA LEU A 243 -1.30 -13.92 -7.60
C LEU A 243 -0.22 -14.35 -8.59
N VAL A 244 1.06 -14.17 -8.26
CA VAL A 244 2.17 -14.60 -9.15
C VAL A 244 2.33 -16.13 -9.11
N ASP A 245 2.22 -16.77 -7.94
CA ASP A 245 2.24 -18.24 -7.86
C ASP A 245 0.95 -18.87 -8.42
N CYS A 246 -0.21 -18.22 -8.28
CA CYS A 246 -1.46 -18.63 -8.94
C CYS A 246 -1.46 -18.35 -10.44
N LEU A 247 -0.78 -17.30 -10.93
CA LEU A 247 -0.57 -17.03 -12.35
C LEU A 247 0.48 -17.98 -12.92
N ILE A 248 1.51 -18.38 -12.18
CA ILE A 248 2.44 -19.42 -12.62
C ILE A 248 1.72 -20.77 -12.66
N SER A 249 0.89 -21.11 -11.66
CA SER A 249 0.05 -22.32 -11.71
C SER A 249 -1.05 -22.22 -12.76
N GLY A 250 -1.54 -21.01 -13.04
CA GLY A 250 -2.57 -20.67 -14.01
C GLY A 250 -2.01 -20.52 -15.43
N LEU A 251 -0.72 -20.25 -15.61
CA LEU A 251 0.04 -20.21 -16.87
C LEU A 251 0.60 -21.61 -17.19
N LEU A 252 1.01 -22.37 -16.16
CA LEU A 252 1.33 -23.80 -16.28
C LEU A 252 0.06 -24.62 -16.55
N ASN A 253 -1.08 -24.26 -15.95
CA ASN A 253 -2.37 -24.87 -16.28
C ASN A 253 -3.00 -24.25 -17.54
N SER A 254 -2.84 -22.97 -17.85
CA SER A 254 -3.30 -22.40 -19.15
C SER A 254 -2.48 -22.94 -20.30
N GLY A 255 -1.24 -23.39 -20.07
CA GLY A 255 -0.49 -24.20 -21.02
C GLY A 255 -1.29 -25.42 -21.53
N THR A 256 -2.24 -25.96 -20.77
CA THR A 256 -3.07 -27.11 -21.23
C THR A 256 -4.42 -26.71 -21.83
N TRP A 257 -4.97 -25.55 -21.49
CA TRP A 257 -6.27 -25.05 -22.02
C TRP A 257 -6.11 -24.11 -23.22
N GLU A 258 -5.01 -23.36 -23.27
CA GLU A 258 -4.53 -22.71 -24.50
C GLU A 258 -4.19 -23.78 -25.52
N LEU A 259 -3.57 -24.91 -25.17
CA LEU A 259 -3.31 -26.01 -26.12
C LEU A 259 -4.59 -26.63 -26.72
N TRP A 260 -5.73 -26.66 -26.02
CA TRP A 260 -6.96 -27.24 -26.56
C TRP A 260 -7.70 -26.31 -27.52
N ASN A 261 -7.80 -25.03 -27.19
CA ASN A 261 -8.39 -24.03 -28.09
C ASN A 261 -7.43 -23.67 -29.23
N THR A 262 -6.12 -23.63 -28.96
CA THR A 262 -5.09 -23.52 -30.00
C THR A 262 -4.98 -24.76 -30.86
N TYR A 263 -5.34 -25.98 -30.46
CA TYR A 263 -5.31 -27.12 -31.40
C TYR A 263 -6.35 -26.97 -32.52
N VAL A 264 -7.58 -26.56 -32.18
CA VAL A 264 -8.66 -26.34 -33.18
C VAL A 264 -8.40 -25.06 -33.98
N LEU A 265 -7.95 -23.98 -33.32
CA LEU A 265 -7.49 -22.76 -34.00
C LEU A 265 -6.27 -23.03 -34.89
N MET A 266 -5.26 -23.75 -34.42
CA MET A 266 -4.04 -24.09 -35.15
C MET A 266 -4.34 -24.99 -36.31
N GLU A 267 -5.19 -26.02 -36.15
CA GLU A 267 -5.55 -26.88 -37.26
C GLU A 267 -6.27 -26.08 -38.36
N THR A 268 -7.06 -25.07 -37.98
CA THR A 268 -7.72 -24.15 -38.91
C THR A 268 -6.72 -23.17 -39.56
N ILE A 269 -5.78 -22.61 -38.80
CA ILE A 269 -4.71 -21.71 -39.29
C ILE A 269 -3.73 -22.47 -40.20
N LEU A 270 -3.33 -23.69 -39.82
CA LEU A 270 -2.53 -24.63 -40.62
C LEU A 270 -3.18 -24.83 -41.99
N ARG A 271 -4.47 -25.19 -42.02
CA ARG A 271 -5.20 -25.44 -43.27
C ARG A 271 -5.38 -24.18 -44.12
N LEU A 272 -5.28 -22.99 -43.53
CA LEU A 272 -5.43 -21.70 -44.22
C LEU A 272 -4.11 -21.10 -44.71
N ILE A 273 -2.99 -21.37 -44.03
CA ILE A 273 -1.67 -20.79 -44.30
C ILE A 273 -0.74 -21.79 -45.00
N SER A 274 -0.97 -23.10 -44.92
CA SER A 274 -0.08 -24.08 -45.56
C SER A 274 -0.12 -23.98 -47.09
N SER A 275 0.87 -23.31 -47.67
CA SER A 275 1.53 -23.78 -48.89
C SER A 275 2.61 -24.78 -48.50
N ASP A 276 2.64 -25.94 -49.15
CA ASP A 276 3.65 -27.01 -49.11
C ASP A 276 4.96 -26.74 -48.33
N SER A 277 4.92 -26.76 -46.99
CA SER A 277 6.12 -26.59 -46.15
C SER A 277 6.68 -27.95 -45.73
N THR A 278 8.01 -28.09 -45.82
CA THR A 278 8.75 -29.35 -45.68
C THR A 278 8.75 -29.94 -44.25
N HIS A 279 8.43 -29.13 -43.24
CA HIS A 279 8.34 -29.55 -41.82
C HIS A 279 7.13 -28.90 -41.11
N PRO A 280 5.93 -29.51 -41.17
CA PRO A 280 4.69 -28.89 -40.65
C PRO A 280 4.72 -28.65 -39.13
N GLY A 281 5.36 -29.53 -38.35
CA GLY A 281 5.42 -29.38 -36.88
C GLY A 281 6.25 -28.18 -36.43
N THR A 282 7.40 -27.95 -37.03
CA THR A 282 8.28 -26.81 -36.73
C THR A 282 7.63 -25.50 -37.14
N PHE A 283 6.98 -25.46 -38.31
CA PHE A 283 6.23 -24.30 -38.78
C PHE A 283 5.14 -23.87 -37.79
N VAL A 284 4.38 -24.83 -37.28
CA VAL A 284 3.31 -24.62 -36.28
C VAL A 284 3.85 -24.08 -34.98
N LEU A 285 4.98 -24.61 -34.52
CA LEU A 285 5.62 -24.16 -33.29
C LEU A 285 6.11 -22.70 -33.43
N PHE A 286 6.78 -22.34 -34.52
CA PHE A 286 7.22 -20.96 -34.78
C PHE A 286 6.03 -19.99 -34.85
N LEU A 287 4.98 -20.38 -35.57
CA LEU A 287 3.78 -19.55 -35.72
C LEU A 287 3.04 -19.40 -34.39
N GLY A 288 2.95 -20.46 -33.59
CA GLY A 288 2.36 -20.44 -32.26
C GLY A 288 3.10 -19.51 -31.31
N VAL A 289 4.44 -19.59 -31.29
CA VAL A 289 5.28 -18.68 -30.49
C VAL A 289 5.07 -17.22 -30.91
N ALA A 290 5.11 -16.91 -32.21
CA ALA A 290 4.93 -15.55 -32.71
C ALA A 290 3.55 -14.95 -32.33
N LEU A 291 2.48 -15.75 -32.37
CA LEU A 291 1.14 -15.31 -31.99
C LEU A 291 0.95 -15.18 -30.47
N ALA A 292 1.59 -16.05 -29.68
CA ALA A 292 1.50 -16.05 -28.23
C ALA A 292 2.30 -14.90 -27.55
N VAL A 293 3.42 -14.48 -28.14
CA VAL A 293 4.26 -13.41 -27.58
C VAL A 293 3.47 -12.11 -27.38
N THR A 294 3.75 -11.45 -26.25
CA THR A 294 3.17 -10.17 -25.82
C THR A 294 4.35 -9.30 -25.42
N ALA A 295 4.63 -8.25 -26.17
CA ALA A 295 5.87 -7.49 -25.98
C ALA A 295 5.79 -6.61 -24.74
N PHE A 296 6.49 -7.00 -23.66
CA PHE A 296 6.53 -6.24 -22.42
C PHE A 296 6.87 -4.74 -22.60
N PRO A 297 7.91 -4.34 -23.38
CA PRO A 297 8.26 -2.93 -23.52
C PRO A 297 7.17 -2.08 -24.19
N VAL A 298 6.50 -2.65 -25.20
CA VAL A 298 5.42 -1.96 -25.93
C VAL A 298 4.18 -1.87 -25.05
N LEU A 299 3.84 -2.94 -24.33
CA LEU A 299 2.75 -2.93 -23.36
C LEU A 299 2.95 -1.87 -22.28
N ALA A 300 4.14 -1.78 -21.70
CA ALA A 300 4.46 -0.79 -20.68
C ALA A 300 4.25 0.64 -21.20
N ARG A 301 4.68 0.92 -22.44
CA ARG A 301 4.46 2.21 -23.10
C ARG A 301 2.98 2.51 -23.34
N VAL A 302 2.22 1.55 -23.88
CA VAL A 302 0.76 1.70 -24.08
C VAL A 302 0.04 1.94 -22.76
N LEU A 303 0.41 1.23 -21.69
CA LEU A 303 -0.16 1.43 -20.36
C LEU A 303 0.20 2.79 -19.76
N ALA A 304 1.41 3.29 -20.00
CA ALA A 304 1.83 4.62 -19.59
C ALA A 304 1.05 5.71 -20.34
N GLU A 305 0.89 5.58 -21.67
CA GLU A 305 0.11 6.50 -22.50
C GLU A 305 -1.38 6.53 -22.09
N LEU A 306 -1.95 5.37 -21.75
CA LEU A 306 -3.33 5.24 -21.27
C LEU A 306 -3.50 5.61 -19.79
N LYS A 307 -2.42 5.98 -19.07
CA LYS A 307 -2.41 6.23 -17.63
C LYS A 307 -2.94 5.07 -16.78
N LEU A 308 -2.75 3.84 -17.25
CA LEU A 308 -3.20 2.62 -16.58
C LEU A 308 -2.05 1.89 -15.85
N ILE A 309 -0.81 2.35 -15.97
CA ILE A 309 0.37 1.65 -15.44
C ILE A 309 0.32 1.40 -13.92
N ASN A 310 -0.32 2.30 -13.16
CA ASN A 310 -0.44 2.19 -11.70
C ASN A 310 -1.72 1.49 -11.24
N THR A 311 -2.63 1.18 -12.16
CA THR A 311 -3.86 0.44 -11.85
C THR A 311 -3.54 -1.03 -11.55
N GLU A 312 -4.44 -1.71 -10.84
CA GLU A 312 -4.33 -3.15 -10.60
C GLU A 312 -4.22 -3.94 -11.91
N ILE A 313 -4.99 -3.56 -12.93
CA ILE A 313 -4.97 -4.15 -14.27
C ILE A 313 -3.62 -3.95 -14.95
N GLY A 314 -3.05 -2.74 -14.89
CA GLY A 314 -1.74 -2.45 -15.47
C GLY A 314 -0.61 -3.27 -14.84
N ARG A 315 -0.66 -3.46 -13.52
CA ARG A 315 0.31 -4.29 -12.77
C ARG A 315 0.20 -5.77 -13.12
N ILE A 316 -1.04 -6.29 -13.23
CA ILE A 316 -1.30 -7.67 -13.66
C ILE A 316 -0.83 -7.87 -15.11
N ALA A 317 -1.13 -6.92 -16.00
CA ALA A 317 -0.71 -6.96 -17.39
C ALA A 317 0.82 -6.98 -17.54
N MET A 318 1.54 -6.09 -16.85
CA MET A 318 3.00 -6.04 -16.93
C MET A 318 3.68 -7.30 -16.39
N SER A 319 3.22 -7.82 -15.25
CA SER A 319 3.77 -9.05 -14.66
C SER A 319 3.48 -10.27 -15.55
N SER A 320 2.26 -10.38 -16.10
CA SER A 320 1.88 -11.42 -17.05
C SER A 320 2.73 -11.37 -18.33
N ALA A 321 2.94 -10.19 -18.90
CA ALA A 321 3.76 -10.04 -20.10
C ALA A 321 5.23 -10.42 -19.88
N LEU A 322 5.79 -10.10 -18.71
CA LEU A 322 7.18 -10.47 -18.38
C LEU A 322 7.36 -11.99 -18.29
N VAL A 323 6.42 -12.70 -17.66
CA VAL A 323 6.44 -14.18 -17.61
C VAL A 323 6.28 -14.76 -19.01
N ASN A 324 5.36 -14.20 -19.80
CA ASN A 324 5.13 -14.62 -21.18
C ASN A 324 6.39 -14.43 -22.05
N ASP A 325 7.15 -13.34 -21.88
CA ASP A 325 8.41 -13.12 -22.60
C ASP A 325 9.46 -14.19 -22.23
N ILE A 326 9.60 -14.54 -20.96
CA ILE A 326 10.52 -15.61 -20.52
C ILE A 326 10.12 -16.95 -21.16
N CYS A 327 8.83 -17.30 -21.12
CA CYS A 327 8.31 -18.51 -21.75
C CYS A 327 8.55 -18.50 -23.27
N ALA A 328 8.36 -17.36 -23.94
CA ALA A 328 8.57 -17.22 -25.38
C ALA A 328 10.03 -17.49 -25.78
N TRP A 329 11.02 -17.03 -25.00
CA TRP A 329 12.43 -17.32 -25.28
C TRP A 329 12.77 -18.80 -25.14
N VAL A 330 12.20 -19.47 -24.14
CA VAL A 330 12.38 -20.93 -23.95
C VAL A 330 11.73 -21.69 -25.12
N LEU A 331 10.52 -21.32 -25.51
CA LEU A 331 9.83 -21.95 -26.64
C LEU A 331 10.52 -21.66 -27.98
N LEU A 332 11.10 -20.46 -28.16
CA LEU A 332 11.88 -20.13 -29.35
C LEU A 332 13.16 -20.97 -29.44
N ALA A 333 13.88 -21.13 -28.33
CA ALA A 333 15.06 -21.99 -28.28
C ALA A 333 14.71 -23.44 -28.62
N LEU A 334 13.59 -23.95 -28.09
CA LEU A 334 13.05 -25.27 -28.45
C LEU A 334 12.67 -25.35 -29.94
N ALA A 335 12.05 -24.30 -30.50
CA ALA A 335 11.65 -24.26 -31.88
C ALA A 335 12.83 -24.31 -32.86
N ILE A 336 13.91 -23.58 -32.56
CA ILE A 336 15.14 -23.59 -33.35
C ILE A 336 15.79 -24.98 -33.27
N ALA A 337 15.91 -25.56 -32.07
CA ALA A 337 16.49 -26.89 -31.88
C ALA A 337 15.74 -28.01 -32.64
N LEU A 338 14.43 -27.83 -32.89
CA LEU A 338 13.60 -28.74 -33.68
C LEU A 338 13.58 -28.41 -35.18
N ALA A 339 13.95 -27.19 -35.58
CA ALA A 339 14.05 -26.81 -37.00
C ALA A 339 15.26 -27.44 -37.67
N GLU A 340 16.33 -27.67 -36.93
CA GLU A 340 17.61 -28.15 -37.44
C GLU A 340 17.69 -29.69 -37.61
N THR A 341 16.56 -30.40 -37.52
CA THR A 341 16.40 -31.88 -37.47
C THR A 341 16.76 -32.62 -38.77
N SER A 342 17.70 -32.09 -39.56
CA SER A 342 18.43 -32.87 -40.57
C SER A 342 19.54 -33.74 -39.96
N SER A 343 19.83 -33.59 -38.65
CA SER A 343 20.77 -34.42 -37.89
C SER A 343 20.08 -35.09 -36.67
N SER A 344 20.63 -36.23 -36.23
CA SER A 344 20.10 -37.14 -35.20
C SER A 344 19.44 -36.46 -33.99
N SER A 345 18.34 -37.02 -33.45
CA SER A 345 17.63 -36.57 -32.22
C SER A 345 18.50 -36.23 -30.99
N LEU A 346 19.76 -36.67 -30.96
CA LEU A 346 20.74 -36.33 -29.93
C LEU A 346 21.25 -34.88 -30.00
N THR A 347 21.21 -34.23 -31.17
CA THR A 347 21.69 -32.85 -31.36
C THR A 347 20.75 -31.84 -30.70
N SER A 348 19.44 -31.98 -30.85
CA SER A 348 18.46 -31.09 -30.20
C SER A 348 18.54 -31.14 -28.67
N VAL A 349 18.77 -32.33 -28.09
CA VAL A 349 18.97 -32.49 -26.64
C VAL A 349 20.28 -31.83 -26.21
N TRP A 350 21.34 -31.94 -27.01
CA TRP A 350 22.62 -31.29 -26.75
C TRP A 350 22.52 -29.77 -26.76
N VAL A 351 21.79 -29.18 -27.71
CA VAL A 351 21.54 -27.72 -27.77
C VAL A 351 20.81 -27.25 -26.51
N ILE A 352 19.73 -27.92 -26.11
CA ILE A 352 18.97 -27.56 -24.90
C ILE A 352 19.85 -27.66 -23.64
N LEU A 353 20.61 -28.75 -23.50
CA LEU A 353 21.46 -28.97 -22.33
C LEU A 353 22.60 -27.94 -22.26
N SER A 354 23.22 -27.62 -23.38
CA SER A 354 24.29 -26.62 -23.46
C SER A 354 23.77 -25.20 -23.26
N SER A 355 22.57 -24.85 -23.74
CA SER A 355 21.90 -23.59 -23.40
C SER A 355 21.59 -23.47 -21.91
N ALA A 356 21.10 -24.55 -21.28
CA ALA A 356 20.85 -24.58 -19.84
C ALA A 356 22.16 -24.42 -19.04
N ALA A 357 23.22 -25.13 -19.45
CA ALA A 357 24.55 -25.00 -18.85
C ALA A 357 25.10 -23.58 -18.99
N PHE A 358 24.92 -22.94 -20.15
CA PHE A 358 25.30 -21.54 -20.36
C PHE A 358 24.61 -20.62 -19.35
N VAL A 359 23.28 -20.71 -19.19
CA VAL A 359 22.53 -19.91 -18.20
C VAL A 359 23.05 -20.14 -16.78
N VAL A 360 23.33 -21.38 -16.40
CA VAL A 360 23.90 -21.73 -15.09
C VAL A 360 25.27 -21.07 -14.89
N VAL A 361 26.19 -21.18 -15.85
CA VAL A 361 27.51 -20.52 -15.79
C VAL A 361 27.36 -19.01 -15.66
N CYS A 362 26.44 -18.44 -16.42
CA CYS A 362 26.10 -17.03 -16.36
C CYS A 362 25.64 -16.58 -14.95
N ILE A 363 24.78 -17.36 -14.30
CA ILE A 363 24.29 -17.08 -12.94
C ILE A 363 25.40 -17.23 -11.89
N PHE A 364 26.26 -18.24 -11.99
CA PHE A 364 27.26 -18.55 -10.97
C PHE A 364 28.64 -17.92 -11.19
N LEU A 365 28.95 -17.45 -12.40
CA LEU A 365 30.27 -16.89 -12.74
C LEU A 365 30.16 -15.40 -13.11
N VAL A 366 29.27 -15.07 -14.05
CA VAL A 366 29.12 -13.69 -14.53
C VAL A 366 28.45 -12.81 -13.46
N ARG A 367 27.36 -13.29 -12.84
CA ARG A 367 26.65 -12.53 -11.80
C ARG A 367 27.55 -12.15 -10.62
N PRO A 368 28.34 -13.08 -10.02
CA PRO A 368 29.22 -12.72 -8.92
C PRO A 368 30.38 -11.82 -9.35
N ALA A 369 30.89 -11.96 -10.58
CA ALA A 369 31.91 -11.08 -11.12
C ALA A 369 31.41 -9.62 -11.24
N ILE A 370 30.19 -9.43 -11.77
CA ILE A 370 29.56 -8.11 -11.85
C ILE A 370 29.28 -7.55 -10.45
N MET A 371 28.75 -8.38 -9.52
CA MET A 371 28.53 -7.94 -8.14
C MET A 371 29.85 -7.55 -7.44
N TRP A 372 30.94 -8.26 -7.70
CA TRP A 372 32.25 -7.94 -7.17
C TRP A 372 32.78 -6.61 -7.73
N MET A 373 32.56 -6.35 -9.01
CA MET A 373 32.87 -5.07 -9.67
C MET A 373 32.07 -3.92 -9.04
N VAL A 374 30.77 -4.10 -8.81
CA VAL A 374 29.89 -3.11 -8.15
C VAL A 374 30.33 -2.81 -6.71
N ARG A 375 30.82 -3.81 -5.98
CA ARG A 375 31.33 -3.61 -4.60
C ARG A 375 32.65 -2.83 -4.54
N ARG A 376 33.41 -2.78 -5.64
CA ARG A 376 34.69 -2.05 -5.71
C ARG A 376 34.53 -0.58 -6.10
N THR A 377 33.40 -0.22 -6.67
CA THR A 377 33.08 1.18 -7.00
C THR A 377 32.49 1.87 -5.76
N PRO A 378 33.09 2.98 -5.28
CA PRO A 378 32.58 3.71 -4.13
C PRO A 378 31.20 4.32 -4.41
N GLU A 379 30.33 4.35 -3.38
CA GLU A 379 28.97 4.87 -3.50
C GLU A 379 28.96 6.36 -3.83
N GLY A 380 28.38 6.75 -4.97
CA GLY A 380 28.16 8.15 -5.36
C GLY A 380 29.04 8.65 -6.50
N GLU A 381 30.06 7.90 -6.94
CA GLU A 381 30.80 8.23 -8.16
C GLU A 381 30.22 7.52 -9.40
N PRO A 382 30.24 8.17 -10.59
CA PRO A 382 29.81 7.54 -11.83
C PRO A 382 30.70 6.34 -12.16
N PHE A 383 30.10 5.26 -12.67
CA PHE A 383 30.86 4.11 -13.15
C PHE A 383 31.82 4.53 -14.27
N SER A 384 33.07 4.08 -14.19
CA SER A 384 34.05 4.33 -15.25
C SER A 384 33.58 3.77 -16.59
N ASP A 385 33.79 4.52 -17.67
CA ASP A 385 33.49 4.12 -19.05
C ASP A 385 34.11 2.77 -19.41
N PHE A 386 35.26 2.44 -18.82
CA PHE A 386 35.90 1.15 -18.99
C PHE A 386 34.98 -0.03 -18.58
N TYR A 387 34.28 0.09 -17.45
CA TYR A 387 33.37 -0.96 -16.97
C TYR A 387 32.16 -1.11 -17.89
N ILE A 388 31.66 0.01 -18.43
CA ILE A 388 30.55 0.01 -19.39
C ILE A 388 30.99 -0.69 -20.69
N CYS A 389 32.16 -0.35 -21.23
CA CYS A 389 32.74 -1.03 -22.38
C CYS A 389 32.94 -2.53 -22.13
N LEU A 390 33.38 -2.93 -20.93
CA LEU A 390 33.56 -4.33 -20.57
C LEU A 390 32.23 -5.09 -20.52
N ILE A 391 31.17 -4.48 -19.99
CA ILE A 391 29.81 -5.06 -19.99
C ILE A 391 29.30 -5.22 -21.43
N LEU A 392 29.42 -4.20 -22.27
CA LEU A 392 29.00 -4.25 -23.68
C LEU A 392 29.78 -5.32 -24.46
N THR A 393 31.08 -5.45 -24.21
CA THR A 393 31.88 -6.54 -24.78
C THR A 393 31.36 -7.90 -24.32
N GLY A 394 30.99 -8.02 -23.03
CA GLY A 394 30.35 -9.22 -22.49
C GLY A 394 29.05 -9.61 -23.19
N VAL A 395 28.21 -8.64 -23.56
CA VAL A 395 26.97 -8.86 -24.34
C VAL A 395 27.28 -9.42 -25.73
N MET A 396 28.33 -8.93 -26.40
CA MET A 396 28.74 -9.46 -27.70
C MET A 396 29.29 -10.89 -27.60
N ILE A 397 30.10 -11.16 -26.56
CA ILE A 397 30.64 -12.50 -26.29
C ILE A 397 29.52 -13.49 -25.96
N SER A 398 28.55 -13.09 -25.14
CA SER A 398 27.43 -13.95 -24.79
C SER A 398 26.59 -14.31 -26.02
N GLY A 399 26.32 -13.35 -26.90
CA GLY A 399 25.64 -13.59 -28.17
C GLY A 399 26.40 -14.56 -29.06
N PHE A 400 27.72 -14.39 -29.21
CA PHE A 400 28.58 -15.29 -29.99
C PHE A 400 28.58 -16.73 -29.44
N ILE A 401 28.66 -16.89 -28.11
CA ILE A 401 28.61 -18.22 -27.47
C ILE A 401 27.28 -18.92 -27.77
N THR A 402 26.16 -18.20 -27.66
CA THR A 402 24.83 -18.78 -27.93
C THR A 402 24.64 -19.14 -29.40
N ASP A 403 25.19 -18.34 -30.31
CA ASP A 403 25.21 -18.66 -31.75
C ASP A 403 26.00 -19.94 -32.04
N ALA A 404 27.19 -20.06 -31.42
CA ALA A 404 28.03 -21.26 -31.54
C ALA A 404 27.41 -22.53 -30.93
N ILE A 405 26.51 -22.37 -29.94
CA ILE A 405 25.75 -23.48 -29.34
C ILE A 405 24.66 -24.01 -30.30
N GLY A 406 24.29 -23.26 -31.34
CA GLY A 406 23.15 -23.58 -32.23
C GLY A 406 21.83 -22.93 -31.77
N THR A 407 21.91 -21.92 -30.91
CA THR A 407 20.78 -21.02 -30.61
C THR A 407 20.98 -19.68 -31.33
N HIS A 408 19.98 -18.80 -31.31
CA HIS A 408 20.14 -17.47 -31.93
C HIS A 408 20.94 -16.52 -31.03
N SER A 409 21.84 -15.71 -31.62
CA SER A 409 22.71 -14.73 -30.91
C SER A 409 21.97 -13.77 -29.96
N VAL A 410 20.72 -13.43 -30.24
CA VAL A 410 19.88 -12.57 -29.38
C VAL A 410 19.64 -13.19 -28.00
N PHE A 411 19.55 -14.53 -27.92
CA PHE A 411 19.30 -15.23 -26.66
C PHE A 411 20.42 -14.99 -25.64
N GLY A 412 21.69 -15.04 -26.08
CA GLY A 412 22.84 -14.77 -25.21
C GLY A 412 22.91 -13.33 -24.72
N ALA A 413 22.57 -12.36 -25.57
CA ALA A 413 22.49 -10.96 -25.17
C ALA A 413 21.37 -10.73 -24.12
N PHE A 414 20.21 -11.37 -24.30
CA PHE A 414 19.09 -11.30 -23.38
C PHE A 414 19.42 -11.90 -22.00
N VAL A 415 19.97 -13.11 -21.98
CA VAL A 415 20.41 -13.79 -20.74
C VAL A 415 21.45 -12.96 -20.00
N PHE A 416 22.42 -12.39 -20.72
CA PHE A 416 23.42 -11.50 -20.12
C PHE A 416 22.80 -10.28 -19.46
N GLY A 417 21.83 -9.63 -20.12
CA GLY A 417 21.07 -8.51 -19.56
C GLY A 417 20.31 -8.87 -18.28
N LEU A 418 19.64 -10.03 -18.24
CA LEU A 418 18.91 -10.52 -17.06
C LEU A 418 19.80 -10.77 -15.83
N ILE A 419 21.08 -11.04 -16.04
CA ILE A 419 22.04 -11.34 -14.96
C ILE A 419 22.54 -10.06 -14.29
N ILE A 420 22.49 -8.92 -14.99
CA ILE A 420 22.94 -7.65 -14.43
C ILE A 420 22.08 -7.33 -13.20
N PRO A 421 22.69 -7.14 -12.02
CA PRO A 421 21.94 -6.89 -10.80
C PRO A 421 21.25 -5.52 -10.85
N ASN A 422 20.02 -5.46 -10.31
CA ASN A 422 19.31 -4.21 -10.11
C ASN A 422 20.12 -3.30 -9.16
N GLY A 423 20.46 -2.10 -9.60
CA GLY A 423 21.29 -1.17 -8.85
C GLY A 423 21.75 0.02 -9.70
N PRO A 424 22.60 0.90 -9.15
CA PRO A 424 23.05 2.11 -9.85
C PRO A 424 23.77 1.78 -11.17
N LEU A 425 24.45 0.63 -11.26
CA LEU A 425 25.07 0.16 -12.50
C LEU A 425 24.05 0.02 -13.65
N GLY A 426 22.91 -0.63 -13.37
CA GLY A 426 21.86 -0.81 -14.37
C GLY A 426 21.28 0.52 -14.85
N VAL A 427 21.06 1.47 -13.93
CA VAL A 427 20.59 2.82 -14.26
C VAL A 427 21.58 3.53 -15.19
N THR A 428 22.87 3.56 -14.82
CA THR A 428 23.90 4.20 -15.65
C THR A 428 24.06 3.55 -17.02
N LEU A 429 23.85 2.23 -17.11
CA LEU A 429 23.91 1.51 -18.38
C LEU A 429 22.71 1.88 -19.27
N ILE A 430 21.51 1.98 -18.69
CA ILE A 430 20.31 2.40 -19.41
C ILE A 430 20.48 3.85 -19.89
N GLU A 431 20.86 4.78 -19.01
CA GLU A 431 21.03 6.20 -19.38
C GLU A 431 22.02 6.40 -20.54
N LYS A 432 23.13 5.65 -20.58
CA LYS A 432 24.10 5.78 -21.68
C LYS A 432 23.67 5.06 -22.96
N LEU A 433 22.92 3.97 -22.87
CA LEU A 433 22.55 3.15 -24.04
C LEU A 433 21.20 3.52 -24.63
N GLU A 434 20.26 4.01 -23.82
CA GLU A 434 18.87 4.23 -24.22
C GLU A 434 18.78 5.19 -25.40
N ASP A 435 19.49 6.33 -25.38
CA ASP A 435 19.48 7.29 -26.48
C ASP A 435 20.02 6.68 -27.78
N SER A 436 21.12 5.93 -27.71
CA SER A 436 21.74 5.31 -28.88
C SER A 436 20.89 4.16 -29.44
N VAL A 437 20.32 3.33 -28.56
CA VAL A 437 19.51 2.17 -28.95
C VAL A 437 18.15 2.63 -29.46
N SER A 438 17.46 3.53 -28.75
CA SER A 438 16.12 4.01 -29.11
C SER A 438 16.13 4.99 -30.28
N GLY A 439 17.18 5.83 -30.39
CA GLY A 439 17.30 6.84 -31.45
C GLY A 439 17.80 6.29 -32.79
N LEU A 440 18.66 5.27 -32.80
CA LEU A 440 19.31 4.76 -34.02
C LEU A 440 19.04 3.27 -34.28
N LEU A 441 19.40 2.39 -33.36
CA LEU A 441 19.42 0.93 -33.61
C LEU A 441 18.00 0.34 -33.75
N LEU A 442 17.08 0.76 -32.88
CA LEU A 442 15.71 0.27 -32.87
C LEU A 442 14.93 0.70 -34.14
N PRO A 443 14.95 1.97 -34.58
CA PRO A 443 14.36 2.37 -35.85
C PRO A 443 14.96 1.62 -37.05
N LEU A 444 16.28 1.43 -37.08
CA LEU A 444 16.96 0.70 -38.17
C LEU A 444 16.51 -0.77 -38.22
N PHE A 445 16.39 -1.44 -37.07
CA PHE A 445 15.89 -2.81 -36.99
C PHE A 445 14.48 -2.95 -37.58
N PHE A 446 13.56 -2.05 -37.22
CA PHE A 446 12.22 -2.05 -37.77
C PHE A 446 12.19 -1.67 -39.26
N ALA A 447 13.05 -0.76 -39.70
CA ALA A 447 13.18 -0.42 -41.12
C ALA A 447 13.63 -1.62 -41.96
N ILE A 448 14.66 -2.36 -41.52
CA ILE A 448 15.13 -3.58 -42.20
C ILE A 448 14.01 -4.63 -42.25
N SER A 449 13.31 -4.85 -41.14
CA SER A 449 12.18 -5.79 -41.07
C SER A 449 11.04 -5.38 -42.02
N GLY A 450 10.76 -4.07 -42.12
CA GLY A 450 9.81 -3.51 -43.07
C GLY A 450 10.23 -3.69 -44.53
N LEU A 451 11.51 -3.47 -44.86
CA LEU A 451 12.05 -3.71 -46.21
C LEU A 451 11.99 -5.18 -46.62
N LYS A 452 12.11 -6.12 -45.66
CA LYS A 452 11.92 -7.56 -45.89
C LYS A 452 10.44 -7.95 -46.15
N THR A 453 9.49 -7.04 -45.94
CA THR A 453 8.04 -7.28 -46.05
C THR A 453 7.55 -6.89 -47.45
N ASP A 454 7.06 -7.87 -48.21
CA ASP A 454 6.53 -7.62 -49.57
C ASP A 454 5.00 -7.49 -49.54
N VAL A 455 4.53 -6.25 -49.45
CA VAL A 455 3.09 -5.93 -49.39
C VAL A 455 2.35 -6.33 -50.68
N ARG A 456 3.06 -6.47 -51.81
CA ARG A 456 2.43 -6.81 -53.10
C ARG A 456 1.86 -8.22 -53.11
N GLN A 457 2.43 -9.13 -52.33
CA GLN A 457 1.95 -10.50 -52.16
C GLN A 457 0.62 -10.58 -51.40
N VAL A 458 0.20 -9.48 -50.75
CA VAL A 458 -1.03 -9.40 -49.94
C VAL A 458 -2.20 -8.77 -50.72
N GLY A 459 -1.99 -8.38 -51.98
CA GLY A 459 -3.01 -7.73 -52.82
C GLY A 459 -4.20 -8.61 -53.20
N ASP A 460 -4.06 -9.94 -53.10
CA ASP A 460 -5.14 -10.87 -53.42
C ASP A 460 -6.23 -10.90 -52.33
N PHE A 461 -7.50 -10.83 -52.76
CA PHE A 461 -8.65 -10.91 -51.86
C PHE A 461 -8.63 -12.15 -50.94
N LYS A 462 -8.11 -13.27 -51.46
CA LYS A 462 -7.94 -14.51 -50.68
C LYS A 462 -6.94 -14.34 -49.54
N VAL A 463 -5.83 -13.64 -49.77
CA VAL A 463 -4.78 -13.40 -48.76
C VAL A 463 -5.28 -12.38 -47.74
N TRP A 464 -5.99 -11.34 -48.16
CA TRP A 464 -6.59 -10.35 -47.26
C TRP A 464 -7.65 -10.97 -46.33
N ARG A 465 -8.46 -11.90 -46.85
CA ARG A 465 -9.39 -12.70 -46.03
C ARG A 465 -8.63 -13.53 -45.00
N ASN A 466 -7.52 -14.16 -45.39
CA ASN A 466 -6.69 -14.95 -44.47
C ASN A 466 -6.06 -14.06 -43.39
N LEU A 467 -5.58 -12.85 -43.73
CA LEU A 467 -5.06 -11.87 -42.79
C LEU A 467 -6.11 -11.48 -41.73
N MET A 468 -7.32 -11.13 -42.15
CA MET A 468 -8.40 -10.77 -41.21
C MET A 468 -8.79 -11.94 -40.31
N LEU A 469 -8.83 -13.16 -40.86
CA LEU A 469 -9.08 -14.35 -40.07
C LEU A 469 -7.99 -14.54 -39.01
N VAL A 470 -6.72 -14.43 -39.36
CA VAL A 470 -5.59 -14.55 -38.41
C VAL A 470 -5.69 -13.54 -37.29
N ILE A 471 -6.00 -12.26 -37.59
CA ILE A 471 -6.18 -11.22 -36.58
C ILE A 471 -7.32 -11.56 -35.61
N ILE A 472 -8.50 -11.90 -36.12
CA ILE A 472 -9.67 -12.23 -35.29
C ILE A 472 -9.36 -13.44 -34.39
N LEU A 473 -8.67 -14.41 -34.95
CA LEU A 473 -8.39 -15.67 -34.29
C LEU A 473 -7.32 -15.53 -33.19
N ALA A 474 -6.26 -14.76 -33.48
CA ALA A 474 -5.22 -14.41 -32.50
C ALA A 474 -5.79 -13.58 -31.34
N CYS A 475 -6.59 -12.55 -31.66
CA CYS A 475 -7.22 -11.70 -30.65
C CYS A 475 -8.21 -12.48 -29.78
N SER A 476 -9.09 -13.28 -30.39
CA SER A 476 -10.12 -14.02 -29.65
C SER A 476 -9.54 -15.07 -28.71
N GLY A 477 -8.48 -15.78 -29.12
CA GLY A 477 -7.79 -16.74 -28.27
C GLY A 477 -7.26 -16.11 -26.97
N LYS A 478 -6.53 -15.00 -27.10
CA LYS A 478 -5.98 -14.28 -25.94
C LYS A 478 -7.06 -13.66 -25.06
N VAL A 479 -8.03 -12.97 -25.67
CA VAL A 479 -9.11 -12.29 -24.93
C VAL A 479 -10.00 -13.29 -24.20
N ALA A 480 -10.39 -14.40 -24.85
CA ALA A 480 -11.21 -15.43 -24.22
C ALA A 480 -10.45 -16.13 -23.08
N GLY A 481 -9.17 -16.45 -23.29
CA GLY A 481 -8.33 -17.09 -22.27
C GLY A 481 -8.18 -16.22 -21.02
N THR A 482 -7.79 -14.96 -21.19
CA THR A 482 -7.62 -14.04 -20.05
C THR A 482 -8.95 -13.73 -19.36
N THR A 483 -10.05 -13.61 -20.10
CA THR A 483 -11.37 -13.32 -19.52
C THR A 483 -11.90 -14.53 -18.74
N ALA A 484 -11.67 -15.75 -19.22
CA ALA A 484 -12.03 -16.97 -18.48
C ALA A 484 -11.28 -17.07 -17.16
N VAL A 485 -9.97 -16.81 -17.17
CA VAL A 485 -9.15 -16.77 -15.96
C VAL A 485 -9.64 -15.67 -15.02
N ALA A 486 -9.88 -14.46 -15.53
CA ALA A 486 -10.42 -13.35 -14.75
C ALA A 486 -11.76 -13.69 -14.07
N TYR A 487 -12.64 -14.43 -14.77
CA TYR A 487 -13.90 -14.91 -14.23
C TYR A 487 -13.71 -15.89 -13.07
N PHE A 488 -12.79 -16.85 -13.18
CA PHE A 488 -12.47 -17.79 -12.09
C PHE A 488 -11.91 -17.10 -10.84
N TYR A 489 -11.24 -15.96 -11.00
CA TYR A 489 -10.70 -15.15 -9.91
C TYR A 489 -11.63 -14.03 -9.44
N ASN A 490 -12.91 -14.05 -9.84
CA ASN A 490 -13.93 -13.06 -9.49
C ASN A 490 -13.58 -11.60 -9.87
N MET A 491 -12.76 -11.41 -10.91
CA MET A 491 -12.56 -10.08 -11.49
C MET A 491 -13.76 -9.71 -12.38
N PRO A 492 -14.18 -8.43 -12.42
CA PRO A 492 -15.27 -8.02 -13.29
C PRO A 492 -14.92 -8.27 -14.76
N ILE A 493 -15.88 -8.79 -15.52
CA ILE A 493 -15.69 -9.22 -16.93
C ILE A 493 -15.09 -8.11 -17.80
N ARG A 494 -15.44 -6.84 -17.53
CA ARG A 494 -14.88 -5.68 -18.26
C ARG A 494 -13.37 -5.57 -18.09
N GLU A 495 -12.87 -5.76 -16.87
CA GLU A 495 -11.43 -5.74 -16.59
C GLU A 495 -10.72 -6.95 -17.19
N GLY A 496 -11.37 -8.12 -17.20
CA GLY A 496 -10.88 -9.32 -17.89
C GLY A 496 -10.73 -9.12 -19.41
N ILE A 497 -11.70 -8.47 -20.05
CA ILE A 497 -11.66 -8.11 -21.47
C ILE A 497 -10.56 -7.08 -21.73
N THR A 498 -10.46 -6.03 -20.91
CA THR A 498 -9.39 -5.01 -21.03
C THR A 498 -8.01 -5.64 -20.89
N LEU A 499 -7.81 -6.53 -19.91
CA LEU A 499 -6.57 -7.27 -19.74
C LEU A 499 -6.26 -8.12 -20.98
N GLY A 500 -7.25 -8.81 -21.54
CA GLY A 500 -7.10 -9.60 -22.77
C GLY A 500 -6.70 -8.78 -23.99
N LEU A 501 -7.27 -7.59 -24.15
CA LEU A 501 -6.89 -6.66 -25.22
C LEU A 501 -5.45 -6.17 -25.04
N LEU A 502 -5.05 -5.84 -23.81
CA LEU A 502 -3.67 -5.45 -23.50
C LEU A 502 -2.66 -6.58 -23.80
N MET A 503 -3.03 -7.84 -23.61
CA MET A 503 -2.19 -8.99 -23.95
C MET A 503 -1.98 -9.23 -25.46
N ASN A 504 -2.65 -8.47 -26.33
CA ASN A 504 -2.40 -8.54 -27.78
C ASN A 504 -1.31 -7.58 -28.26
N THR A 505 -0.64 -6.86 -27.34
CA THR A 505 0.44 -5.92 -27.68
C THR A 505 1.62 -6.66 -28.29
N LYS A 506 1.89 -6.40 -29.58
CA LYS A 506 3.03 -6.96 -30.30
C LYS A 506 4.21 -5.99 -30.31
N GLY A 507 5.40 -6.48 -30.63
CA GLY A 507 6.59 -5.64 -30.58
C GLY A 507 7.88 -6.33 -31.00
N LEU A 508 9.00 -5.87 -30.44
CA LEU A 508 10.34 -6.28 -30.83
C LEU A 508 10.56 -7.80 -30.75
N VAL A 509 10.13 -8.46 -29.67
CA VAL A 509 10.36 -9.90 -29.48
C VAL A 509 9.70 -10.72 -30.59
N GLU A 510 8.46 -10.38 -30.97
CA GLU A 510 7.78 -11.06 -32.09
C GLU A 510 8.51 -10.83 -33.41
N MET A 511 8.95 -9.60 -33.70
CA MET A 511 9.70 -9.32 -34.93
C MET A 511 11.01 -10.13 -34.99
N ILE A 512 11.65 -10.37 -33.85
CA ILE A 512 12.82 -11.25 -33.79
C ILE A 512 12.42 -12.68 -34.12
N VAL A 513 11.36 -13.23 -33.50
CA VAL A 513 10.86 -14.59 -33.79
C VAL A 513 10.54 -14.75 -35.29
N LEU A 514 9.85 -13.78 -35.89
CA LEU A 514 9.49 -13.80 -37.31
C LEU A 514 10.73 -13.74 -38.23
N ASN A 515 11.69 -12.87 -37.92
CA ASN A 515 12.93 -12.79 -38.69
C ASN A 515 13.74 -14.09 -38.59
N VAL A 516 13.87 -14.67 -37.40
CA VAL A 516 14.55 -15.96 -37.19
C VAL A 516 13.83 -17.08 -37.96
N GLY A 517 12.50 -17.15 -37.89
CA GLY A 517 11.73 -18.16 -38.62
C GLY A 517 11.87 -18.03 -40.15
N LYS A 518 11.97 -16.80 -40.67
CA LYS A 518 12.24 -16.53 -42.09
C LYS A 518 13.68 -16.88 -42.49
N ASP A 519 14.66 -16.51 -41.69
CA ASP A 519 16.08 -16.76 -41.96
C ASP A 519 16.39 -18.28 -41.93
N GLN A 520 15.71 -19.04 -41.06
CA GLN A 520 15.73 -20.51 -41.01
C GLN A 520 14.89 -21.18 -42.12
N LYS A 521 14.26 -20.39 -43.02
CA LYS A 521 13.38 -20.86 -44.10
C LYS A 521 12.20 -21.72 -43.62
N VAL A 522 11.78 -21.55 -42.37
CA VAL A 522 10.58 -22.18 -41.83
C VAL A 522 9.33 -21.41 -42.27
N ILE A 523 9.43 -20.08 -42.34
CA ILE A 523 8.33 -19.19 -42.72
C ILE A 523 8.56 -18.63 -44.14
N ASP A 524 7.60 -18.87 -45.03
CA ASP A 524 7.58 -18.32 -46.39
C ASP A 524 7.44 -16.79 -46.40
N ASP A 525 7.90 -16.14 -47.47
CA ASP A 525 7.85 -14.67 -47.63
C ASP A 525 6.43 -14.09 -47.52
N ALA A 526 5.43 -14.80 -48.05
CA ALA A 526 4.04 -14.42 -47.97
C ALA A 526 3.52 -14.48 -46.52
N SER A 527 3.80 -15.59 -45.82
CA SER A 527 3.41 -15.80 -44.42
C SER A 527 4.11 -14.81 -43.48
N PHE A 528 5.38 -14.51 -43.71
CA PHE A 528 6.12 -13.47 -42.99
C PHE A 528 5.43 -12.10 -43.15
N SER A 529 5.06 -11.75 -44.39
CA SER A 529 4.43 -10.46 -44.67
C SER A 529 3.04 -10.32 -44.04
N ILE A 530 2.23 -11.38 -44.07
CA ILE A 530 0.92 -11.44 -43.40
C ILE A 530 1.08 -11.24 -41.89
N MET A 531 2.04 -11.92 -41.28
CA MET A 531 2.29 -11.85 -39.84
C MET A 531 2.74 -10.45 -39.40
N VAL A 532 3.70 -9.84 -40.11
CA VAL A 532 4.17 -8.47 -39.82
C VAL A 532 3.03 -7.46 -39.91
N ILE A 533 2.21 -7.52 -40.96
CA ILE A 533 1.07 -6.61 -41.14
C ILE A 533 0.02 -6.84 -40.04
N SER A 534 -0.26 -8.09 -39.69
CA SER A 534 -1.21 -8.40 -38.61
C SER A 534 -0.75 -7.86 -37.26
N ALA A 535 0.54 -7.94 -36.94
CA ALA A 535 1.11 -7.45 -35.69
C ALA A 535 1.01 -5.92 -35.58
N LEU A 536 1.22 -5.20 -36.69
CA LEU A 536 1.04 -3.75 -36.78
C LEU A 536 -0.41 -3.34 -36.54
N ILE A 537 -1.36 -4.00 -37.22
CA ILE A 537 -2.80 -3.72 -37.08
C ILE A 537 -3.28 -4.04 -35.66
N MET A 538 -2.94 -5.22 -35.13
CA MET A 538 -3.32 -5.63 -33.78
C MET A 538 -2.83 -4.62 -32.73
N THR A 539 -1.57 -4.22 -32.80
CA THR A 539 -1.00 -3.28 -31.81
C THR A 539 -1.60 -1.88 -31.93
N GLY A 540 -1.81 -1.39 -33.16
CA GLY A 540 -2.44 -0.07 -33.40
C GLY A 540 -3.89 0.02 -32.92
N LEU A 541 -4.62 -1.09 -32.88
CA LEU A 541 -6.02 -1.13 -32.44
C LEU A 541 -6.19 -1.18 -30.91
N ILE A 542 -5.16 -1.55 -30.14
CA ILE A 542 -5.30 -1.76 -28.68
C ILE A 542 -5.61 -0.45 -27.96
N ALA A 543 -4.85 0.62 -28.20
CA ALA A 543 -5.05 1.91 -27.52
C ALA A 543 -6.48 2.47 -27.70
N PRO A 544 -7.04 2.56 -28.93
CA PRO A 544 -8.41 3.05 -29.11
C PRO A 544 -9.46 2.09 -28.53
N LEU A 545 -9.28 0.78 -28.65
CA LEU A 545 -10.21 -0.21 -28.10
C LEU A 545 -10.26 -0.18 -26.56
N VAL A 546 -9.10 -0.13 -25.92
CA VAL A 546 -9.00 -0.02 -24.46
C VAL A 546 -9.62 1.28 -23.98
N THR A 547 -9.37 2.41 -24.65
CA THR A 547 -9.99 3.70 -24.29
C THR A 547 -11.51 3.69 -24.46
N ALA A 548 -12.03 2.97 -25.46
CA ALA A 548 -13.47 2.85 -25.70
C ALA A 548 -14.18 1.99 -24.64
N ILE A 549 -13.55 0.89 -24.22
CA ILE A 549 -14.13 -0.09 -23.28
C ILE A 549 -13.90 0.36 -21.82
N TYR A 550 -12.68 0.76 -21.53
CA TYR A 550 -12.25 1.21 -20.22
C TYR A 550 -12.49 2.72 -20.12
N ARG A 551 -13.68 3.10 -19.63
CA ARG A 551 -13.86 4.45 -19.09
C ARG A 551 -13.13 4.49 -17.76
N PRO A 552 -12.03 5.25 -17.60
CA PRO A 552 -11.42 5.43 -16.29
C PRO A 552 -12.52 5.88 -15.35
N ALA A 553 -12.65 5.20 -14.22
CA ALA A 553 -13.73 5.40 -13.25
C ALA A 553 -13.69 6.80 -12.62
N ARG A 554 -13.99 7.84 -13.40
CA ARG A 554 -14.38 9.16 -12.92
C ARG A 554 -15.83 9.08 -12.49
N ARG A 555 -16.05 8.44 -11.35
CA ARG A 555 -17.15 8.71 -10.41
C ARG A 555 -16.74 8.09 -9.09
N SER A 556 -15.80 8.78 -8.44
CA SER A 556 -15.50 8.58 -7.03
C SER A 556 -16.82 8.60 -6.26
N VAL A 557 -17.13 7.55 -5.50
CA VAL A 557 -18.18 7.63 -4.48
C VAL A 557 -17.76 8.77 -3.54
N ALA A 558 -18.47 9.89 -3.59
CA ALA A 558 -18.20 11.02 -2.73
C ALA A 558 -18.43 10.58 -1.29
N TYR A 559 -17.36 10.49 -0.50
CA TYR A 559 -17.48 10.30 0.95
C TYR A 559 -17.69 11.67 1.60
N LYS A 560 -18.56 11.74 2.61
CA LYS A 560 -19.08 13.00 3.16
C LYS A 560 -18.05 13.93 3.84
N ARG A 561 -16.78 13.54 4.00
CA ARG A 561 -15.78 14.24 4.86
C ARG A 561 -14.49 14.63 4.14
N ARG A 562 -14.58 15.39 3.05
CA ARG A 562 -13.42 15.82 2.24
C ARG A 562 -12.70 17.07 2.75
N THR A 563 -13.30 17.77 3.73
CA THR A 563 -12.75 18.99 4.33
C THR A 563 -12.68 18.85 5.85
N ILE A 564 -11.74 19.55 6.47
CA ILE A 564 -11.57 19.70 7.92
C ILE A 564 -12.82 20.36 8.51
N GLN A 565 -13.33 21.43 7.88
CA GLN A 565 -14.52 22.15 8.35
C GLN A 565 -15.76 21.25 8.47
N LYS A 566 -15.95 20.29 7.55
CA LYS A 566 -17.09 19.35 7.56
C LYS A 566 -16.82 18.08 8.37
N SER A 567 -15.61 17.89 8.87
CA SER A 567 -15.30 16.77 9.74
C SER A 567 -15.90 17.02 11.13
N LYS A 568 -16.36 15.96 11.80
CA LYS A 568 -16.80 16.09 13.19
C LYS A 568 -15.57 16.36 14.08
N PRO A 569 -15.64 17.26 15.06
CA PRO A 569 -14.50 17.57 15.93
C PRO A 569 -13.97 16.33 16.69
N ASP A 570 -14.89 15.45 17.13
CA ASP A 570 -14.57 14.19 17.83
C ASP A 570 -14.32 12.99 16.87
N ALA A 571 -14.20 13.22 15.56
CA ALA A 571 -13.87 12.14 14.63
C ALA A 571 -12.36 12.04 14.41
N GLU A 572 -11.92 10.84 14.04
CA GLU A 572 -10.56 10.61 13.58
C GLU A 572 -10.24 11.50 12.37
N LEU A 573 -9.20 12.32 12.49
CA LEU A 573 -8.68 13.15 11.40
C LEU A 573 -7.63 12.35 10.63
N LYS A 574 -7.94 12.02 9.38
CA LYS A 574 -7.03 11.31 8.48
C LYS A 574 -6.21 12.31 7.67
N VAL A 575 -4.90 12.29 7.85
CA VAL A 575 -3.96 13.21 7.21
C VAL A 575 -2.97 12.42 6.35
N LEU A 576 -2.76 12.85 5.10
CA LEU A 576 -1.71 12.32 4.23
C LEU A 576 -0.57 13.33 4.18
N THR A 577 0.61 12.95 4.66
CA THR A 577 1.81 13.80 4.64
C THR A 577 2.75 13.32 3.54
N CYS A 578 3.11 14.22 2.63
CA CYS A 578 4.06 13.94 1.56
C CYS A 578 5.46 14.37 2.01
N ILE A 579 6.48 13.53 1.76
CA ILE A 579 7.86 13.82 2.15
C ILE A 579 8.73 13.70 0.91
N HIS A 580 9.40 14.80 0.54
CA HIS A 580 10.39 14.82 -0.54
C HIS A 580 11.80 14.55 -0.03
N THR A 581 12.13 15.06 1.16
CA THR A 581 13.44 14.89 1.78
C THR A 581 13.34 14.61 3.27
N PRO A 582 14.30 13.89 3.88
CA PRO A 582 14.33 13.69 5.33
C PRO A 582 14.35 14.98 6.15
N ARG A 583 14.77 16.10 5.54
CA ARG A 583 14.80 17.43 6.18
C ARG A 583 13.39 17.96 6.49
N ASN A 584 12.37 17.55 5.74
CA ASN A 584 10.98 18.00 5.96
C ASN A 584 10.31 17.32 7.16
N VAL A 585 10.87 16.21 7.64
CA VAL A 585 10.27 15.36 8.69
C VAL A 585 10.02 16.12 9.99
N PRO A 586 10.98 16.87 10.58
CA PRO A 586 10.77 17.51 11.87
C PRO A 586 9.64 18.56 11.82
N THR A 587 9.59 19.38 10.78
CA THR A 587 8.59 20.44 10.62
C THR A 587 7.18 19.86 10.46
N ILE A 588 7.04 18.74 9.74
CA ILE A 588 5.77 18.02 9.60
C ILE A 588 5.34 17.40 10.94
N ILE A 589 6.27 16.77 11.68
CA ILE A 589 5.97 16.19 13.00
C ILE A 589 5.50 17.29 13.97
N ASN A 590 6.20 18.42 14.03
CA ASN A 590 5.81 19.55 14.88
C ASN A 590 4.42 20.10 14.52
N LEU A 591 4.07 20.16 13.23
CA LEU A 591 2.75 20.57 12.78
C LEU A 591 1.65 19.57 13.20
N LEU A 592 1.94 18.27 13.13
CA LEU A 592 1.05 17.20 13.58
C LEU A 592 0.88 17.21 15.12
N GLU A 593 1.95 17.48 15.86
CA GLU A 593 1.91 17.69 17.32
C GLU A 593 1.06 18.91 17.68
N ALA A 594 1.26 20.02 16.96
CA ALA A 594 0.48 21.24 17.14
C ALA A 594 -1.02 21.04 16.87
N SER A 595 -1.40 20.02 16.09
CA SER A 595 -2.80 19.66 15.81
C SER A 595 -3.54 18.99 16.98
N HIS A 596 -2.89 18.90 18.14
CA HIS A 596 -3.40 18.36 19.41
C HIS A 596 -4.12 17.00 19.29
N PRO A 597 -3.40 15.91 18.95
CA PRO A 597 -4.01 14.58 18.91
C PRO A 597 -4.45 14.12 20.30
N THR A 598 -5.76 13.92 20.50
CA THR A 598 -6.32 13.38 21.75
C THR A 598 -7.00 12.04 21.54
N ARG A 599 -7.40 11.36 22.62
CA ARG A 599 -8.22 10.12 22.53
C ARG A 599 -9.63 10.37 22.00
N ARG A 600 -10.14 11.60 22.12
CA ARG A 600 -11.46 11.97 21.59
C ARG A 600 -11.38 12.36 20.12
N SER A 601 -10.29 13.00 19.73
CA SER A 601 -10.00 13.45 18.37
C SER A 601 -8.68 12.85 17.87
N PRO A 602 -8.60 11.53 17.63
CA PRO A 602 -7.36 10.89 17.21
C PRO A 602 -6.95 11.35 15.80
N ILE A 603 -5.65 11.29 15.51
CA ILE A 603 -5.09 11.61 14.19
C ILE A 603 -4.49 10.32 13.59
N CYS A 604 -4.90 9.99 12.37
CA CYS A 604 -4.30 8.93 11.59
C CYS A 604 -3.45 9.55 10.48
N VAL A 605 -2.15 9.28 10.50
CA VAL A 605 -1.18 9.87 9.60
C VAL A 605 -0.70 8.80 8.61
N TYR A 606 -1.01 9.01 7.34
CA TYR A 606 -0.38 8.28 6.24
C TYR A 606 0.85 9.07 5.82
N VAL A 607 2.03 8.46 5.95
CA VAL A 607 3.31 9.12 5.63
C VAL A 607 3.78 8.60 4.29
N LEU A 608 3.78 9.45 3.26
CA LEU A 608 4.16 9.08 1.90
C LEU A 608 5.53 9.67 1.54
N HIS A 609 6.55 8.83 1.54
CA HIS A 609 7.87 9.18 1.00
C HIS A 609 7.83 9.06 -0.53
N LEU A 610 8.04 10.17 -1.24
CA LEU A 610 8.03 10.26 -2.69
C LEU A 610 9.45 10.10 -3.23
N VAL A 611 9.70 9.06 -4.02
CA VAL A 611 11.00 8.75 -4.61
C VAL A 611 10.87 8.71 -6.13
N GLU A 612 11.80 9.34 -6.84
CA GLU A 612 11.83 9.29 -8.30
C GLU A 612 12.11 7.87 -8.81
N LEU A 613 11.37 7.47 -9.84
CA LEU A 613 11.63 6.24 -10.58
C LEU A 613 12.88 6.39 -11.46
N THR A 614 14.04 5.96 -10.97
CA THR A 614 15.30 5.91 -11.74
C THR A 614 15.63 4.47 -12.17
N GLY A 615 15.71 4.24 -13.49
CA GLY A 615 16.16 2.98 -14.11
C GLY A 615 15.35 1.71 -13.80
N ARG A 616 14.08 1.84 -13.41
CA ARG A 616 13.11 0.73 -13.33
C ARG A 616 12.01 0.93 -14.37
N ALA A 617 11.50 -0.17 -14.93
CA ALA A 617 10.45 -0.11 -15.95
C ALA A 617 9.04 0.22 -15.40
N SER A 618 8.83 0.24 -14.07
CA SER A 618 7.50 0.46 -13.48
C SER A 618 7.53 1.10 -12.10
N ALA A 619 6.52 1.94 -11.85
CA ALA A 619 6.27 2.57 -10.57
C ALA A 619 5.78 1.56 -9.51
N MET A 620 6.08 1.82 -8.23
CA MET A 620 5.77 0.92 -7.12
C MET A 620 5.36 1.69 -5.87
N LEU A 621 4.28 1.26 -5.21
CA LEU A 621 3.93 1.68 -3.85
C LEU A 621 4.35 0.57 -2.87
N ILE A 622 5.16 0.93 -1.88
CA ILE A 622 5.65 0.04 -0.83
C ILE A 622 4.98 0.44 0.47
N VAL A 623 4.26 -0.49 1.10
CA VAL A 623 3.72 -0.31 2.45
C VAL A 623 4.72 -0.87 3.44
N HIS A 624 5.24 -0.03 4.34
CA HIS A 624 6.13 -0.48 5.39
C HIS A 624 5.28 -0.95 6.58
N ASN A 625 5.43 -2.21 6.95
CA ASN A 625 4.74 -2.77 8.10
C ASN A 625 5.54 -2.47 9.38
N THR A 626 4.87 -2.14 10.48
CA THR A 626 5.44 -1.63 11.74
C THR A 626 6.22 -2.67 12.57
N ARG A 627 6.89 -3.64 11.92
CA ARG A 627 7.64 -4.72 12.59
C ARG A 627 9.05 -4.86 12.04
N LYS A 628 10.02 -4.40 12.85
CA LYS A 628 11.48 -4.62 12.81
C LYS A 628 11.96 -5.59 11.73
N SER A 629 12.41 -5.06 10.60
CA SER A 629 13.40 -5.72 9.76
C SER A 629 14.77 -5.17 10.16
N GLY A 630 15.48 -5.87 11.06
CA GLY A 630 16.84 -5.51 11.48
C GLY A 630 17.91 -5.75 10.40
N ARG A 631 17.57 -5.55 9.12
CA ARG A 631 18.50 -5.69 8.01
C ARG A 631 19.17 -4.33 7.74
N PRO A 632 20.50 -4.27 7.58
CA PRO A 632 21.16 -3.04 7.18
C PRO A 632 20.62 -2.58 5.81
N ALA A 633 20.39 -1.28 5.66
CA ALA A 633 19.92 -0.69 4.41
C ALA A 633 20.91 -0.98 3.28
N LEU A 634 20.43 -1.52 2.14
CA LEU A 634 21.28 -1.83 0.99
C LEU A 634 21.60 -0.61 0.13
N ASN A 635 20.78 0.45 0.18
CA ASN A 635 20.84 1.62 -0.71
C ASN A 635 20.57 2.94 0.05
N ARG A 636 21.10 4.07 -0.45
CA ARG A 636 20.88 5.43 0.11
C ARG A 636 19.41 5.82 0.22
N THR A 637 18.59 5.51 -0.79
CA THR A 637 17.14 5.78 -0.78
C THR A 637 16.39 4.96 0.26
N GLN A 638 16.84 3.73 0.50
CA GLN A 638 16.30 2.88 1.56
C GLN A 638 16.70 3.40 2.94
N ALA A 639 17.96 3.81 3.12
CA ALA A 639 18.43 4.43 4.36
C ALA A 639 17.67 5.73 4.69
N GLN A 640 17.37 6.55 3.68
CA GLN A 640 16.52 7.74 3.84
C GLN A 640 15.09 7.37 4.24
N SER A 641 14.51 6.36 3.60
CA SER A 641 13.17 5.85 3.94
C SER A 641 13.13 5.31 5.37
N ASP A 642 14.13 4.52 5.77
CA ASP A 642 14.25 3.97 7.12
C ASP A 642 14.39 5.08 8.16
N HIS A 643 15.13 6.16 7.85
CA HIS A 643 15.24 7.32 8.73
C HIS A 643 13.90 8.02 8.93
N ILE A 644 13.13 8.22 7.85
CA ILE A 644 11.78 8.81 7.90
C ILE A 644 10.85 7.90 8.73
N ILE A 645 10.84 6.59 8.45
CA ILE A 645 10.02 5.60 9.15
C ILE A 645 10.32 5.63 10.65
N ASN A 646 11.59 5.54 11.04
CA ASN A 646 12.01 5.57 12.43
C ASN A 646 11.59 6.86 13.14
N ALA A 647 11.64 8.01 12.48
CA ALA A 647 11.21 9.29 13.05
C ALA A 647 9.71 9.31 13.34
N PHE A 648 8.89 8.81 12.43
CA PHE A 648 7.43 8.74 12.59
C PHE A 648 6.98 7.62 13.56
N GLU A 649 7.69 6.50 13.61
CA GLU A 649 7.48 5.47 14.64
C GLU A 649 7.82 6.01 16.03
N ASN A 650 8.88 6.81 16.16
CA ASN A 650 9.19 7.49 17.41
C ASN A 650 8.07 8.47 17.78
N TYR A 651 7.56 9.24 16.83
CA TYR A 651 6.42 10.14 17.07
C TYR A 651 5.19 9.39 17.60
N GLU A 652 4.83 8.24 16.99
CA GLU A 652 3.72 7.40 17.45
C GLU A 652 3.95 6.86 18.88
N GLN A 653 5.19 6.51 19.25
CA GLN A 653 5.54 6.02 20.58
C GLN A 653 5.51 7.10 21.67
N HIS A 654 5.86 8.34 21.33
CA HIS A 654 5.85 9.46 22.28
C HIS A 654 4.45 10.09 22.45
N ALA A 655 3.56 9.89 21.46
CA ALA A 655 2.17 10.31 21.57
C ALA A 655 1.42 9.53 22.67
N LEU A 656 0.42 10.16 23.27
CA LEU A 656 -0.49 9.52 24.22
C LEU A 656 -1.09 8.25 23.62
N THR A 657 -1.00 7.12 24.33
CA THR A 657 -1.44 5.82 23.81
C THR A 657 -2.87 5.88 23.26
N GLY A 658 -3.00 5.68 21.94
CA GLY A 658 -4.27 5.69 21.20
C GLY A 658 -4.71 7.03 20.63
N SER A 659 -3.90 8.10 20.68
CA SER A 659 -4.24 9.40 20.07
C SER A 659 -3.67 9.59 18.65
N VAL A 660 -2.59 8.91 18.30
CA VAL A 660 -1.97 8.94 16.98
C VAL A 660 -1.81 7.52 16.45
N SER A 661 -2.10 7.32 15.17
CA SER A 661 -1.69 6.12 14.42
C SER A 661 -0.89 6.54 13.20
N VAL A 662 0.22 5.85 12.91
CA VAL A 662 1.07 6.18 11.77
C VAL A 662 1.22 5.00 10.82
N GLN A 663 1.01 5.24 9.53
CA GLN A 663 1.25 4.25 8.47
C GLN A 663 2.26 4.80 7.44
N PRO A 664 3.52 4.36 7.48
CA PRO A 664 4.53 4.74 6.52
C PRO A 664 4.40 3.99 5.18
N LEU A 665 4.55 4.75 4.10
CA LEU A 665 4.39 4.35 2.71
C LEU A 665 5.53 4.97 1.88
N THR A 666 6.01 4.27 0.86
CA THR A 666 6.96 4.82 -0.11
C THR A 666 6.40 4.65 -1.52
N ALA A 667 6.19 5.75 -2.24
CA ALA A 667 5.81 5.72 -3.65
C ALA A 667 7.05 6.01 -4.51
N ILE A 668 7.33 5.09 -5.43
CA ILE A 668 8.37 5.23 -6.45
C ILE A 668 7.68 5.45 -7.78
N SER A 669 7.70 6.67 -8.31
CA SER A 669 7.06 6.99 -9.59
C SER A 669 7.78 8.13 -10.32
N PRO A 670 7.55 8.31 -11.63
CA PRO A 670 8.06 9.46 -12.37
C PRO A 670 7.41 10.76 -11.87
N TYR A 671 8.15 11.87 -11.87
CA TYR A 671 7.67 13.17 -11.36
C TYR A 671 6.34 13.63 -11.98
N ASN A 672 6.11 13.33 -13.25
CA ASN A 672 4.89 13.74 -13.97
C ASN A 672 3.61 13.05 -13.44
N SER A 673 3.73 11.92 -12.76
CA SER A 673 2.60 11.08 -12.30
C SER A 673 2.53 10.93 -10.78
N MET A 674 3.55 11.39 -10.03
CA MET A 674 3.55 11.38 -8.56
C MET A 674 2.29 12.00 -7.94
N HIS A 675 1.76 13.08 -8.53
CA HIS A 675 0.53 13.71 -8.03
C HIS A 675 -0.70 12.81 -8.17
N GLU A 676 -0.76 11.95 -9.20
CA GLU A 676 -1.84 10.98 -9.39
C GLU A 676 -1.78 9.91 -8.29
N ASP A 677 -0.58 9.47 -7.90
CA ASP A 677 -0.38 8.53 -6.79
C ASP A 677 -0.83 9.11 -5.44
N ILE A 678 -0.49 10.37 -5.17
CA ILE A 678 -0.93 11.10 -3.96
C ILE A 678 -2.46 11.17 -3.93
N CYS A 679 -3.09 11.56 -5.03
CA CYS A 679 -4.55 11.66 -5.14
C CYS A 679 -5.24 10.30 -4.99
N HIS A 680 -4.71 9.26 -5.63
CA HIS A 680 -5.25 7.91 -5.56
C HIS A 680 -5.17 7.38 -4.12
N LEU A 681 -4.03 7.54 -3.46
CA LEU A 681 -3.84 7.12 -2.07
C LEU A 681 -4.75 7.90 -1.11
N ALA A 682 -4.88 9.22 -1.29
CA ALA A 682 -5.78 10.05 -0.50
C ALA A 682 -7.24 9.59 -0.65
N GLN A 683 -7.65 9.21 -1.85
CA GLN A 683 -8.99 8.69 -2.12
C GLN A 683 -9.21 7.30 -1.51
N GLU A 684 -8.25 6.39 -1.68
CA GLU A 684 -8.29 5.02 -1.15
C GLU A 684 -8.41 5.03 0.38
N LYS A 685 -7.58 5.85 1.05
CA LYS A 685 -7.56 5.97 2.53
C LYS A 685 -8.61 6.92 3.09
N ARG A 686 -9.37 7.62 2.22
CA ARG A 686 -10.39 8.63 2.58
C ARG A 686 -9.83 9.72 3.48
N VAL A 687 -8.71 10.29 3.06
CA VAL A 687 -7.96 11.34 3.76
C VAL A 687 -8.72 12.66 3.66
N ALA A 688 -8.84 13.39 4.78
CA ALA A 688 -9.53 14.69 4.80
C ALA A 688 -8.58 15.87 4.54
N PHE A 689 -7.27 15.69 4.75
CA PHE A 689 -6.28 16.74 4.61
C PHE A 689 -4.94 16.20 4.09
N ILE A 690 -4.41 16.78 3.00
CA ILE A 690 -3.09 16.44 2.46
C ILE A 690 -2.11 17.56 2.83
N ILE A 691 -0.95 17.22 3.38
CA ILE A 691 0.14 18.16 3.66
C ILE A 691 1.28 17.86 2.69
N ILE A 692 1.70 18.84 1.91
CA ILE A 692 2.82 18.74 0.97
C ILE A 692 3.85 19.85 1.25
N PRO A 693 5.16 19.55 1.29
CA PRO A 693 6.16 20.58 1.48
C PRO A 693 6.28 21.49 0.26
N PHE A 694 6.71 22.71 0.50
CA PHE A 694 7.03 23.66 -0.55
C PHE A 694 8.28 23.24 -1.33
N HIS A 695 8.30 23.53 -2.63
CA HIS A 695 9.36 23.08 -3.54
C HIS A 695 10.69 23.83 -3.34
N LYS A 696 10.67 25.01 -2.71
CA LYS A 696 11.88 25.75 -2.29
C LYS A 696 12.20 25.46 -0.83
N GLN A 697 13.48 25.39 -0.50
CA GLN A 697 14.00 25.17 0.85
C GLN A 697 14.82 26.37 1.31
N GLN A 698 14.83 26.61 2.62
CA GLN A 698 15.64 27.66 3.21
C GLN A 698 17.13 27.28 3.24
N THR A 699 17.95 28.17 2.69
CA THR A 699 19.42 28.14 2.73
C THR A 699 19.93 28.74 4.04
N VAL A 700 21.23 28.56 4.33
CA VAL A 700 21.86 29.09 5.56
C VAL A 700 21.83 30.63 5.59
N ASP A 701 21.83 31.26 4.41
CA ASP A 701 21.77 32.72 4.26
C ASP A 701 20.35 33.29 4.41
N GLY A 702 19.37 32.43 4.72
CA GLY A 702 17.95 32.80 4.89
C GLY A 702 17.16 32.89 3.58
N GLY A 703 17.82 32.78 2.43
CA GLY A 703 17.18 32.74 1.11
C GLY A 703 16.47 31.41 0.82
N MET A 704 15.55 31.40 -0.13
CA MET A 704 14.80 30.20 -0.54
C MET A 704 15.29 29.68 -1.90
N GLU A 705 15.85 28.46 -1.93
CA GLU A 705 16.34 27.82 -3.16
C GLU A 705 15.50 26.62 -3.58
N SER A 706 15.30 26.46 -4.89
CA SER A 706 14.61 25.30 -5.46
C SER A 706 15.55 24.09 -5.47
N THR A 707 15.23 23.03 -4.72
CA THR A 707 15.99 21.77 -4.77
C THR A 707 15.77 21.00 -6.07
N ASN A 708 14.52 20.92 -6.54
CA ASN A 708 14.17 20.29 -7.80
C ASN A 708 12.93 20.98 -8.39
N PRO A 709 13.00 21.56 -9.60
CA PRO A 709 11.88 22.26 -10.21
C PRO A 709 10.66 21.35 -10.45
N ALA A 710 10.85 20.03 -10.57
CA ALA A 710 9.76 19.09 -10.81
C ALA A 710 8.73 19.05 -9.66
N PHE A 711 9.16 19.33 -8.41
CA PHE A 711 8.24 19.39 -7.26
C PHE A 711 7.24 20.55 -7.38
N ARG A 712 7.60 21.63 -8.07
CA ARG A 712 6.67 22.73 -8.34
C ARG A 712 5.50 22.26 -9.19
N THR A 713 5.79 21.52 -10.26
CA THR A 713 4.78 20.94 -11.15
C THR A 713 3.89 19.93 -10.41
N ILE A 714 4.46 19.15 -9.49
CA ILE A 714 3.69 18.22 -8.64
C ILE A 714 2.73 18.99 -7.73
N ASN A 715 3.19 20.03 -7.02
CA ASN A 715 2.34 20.82 -6.13
C ASN A 715 1.18 21.47 -6.90
N GLN A 716 1.44 22.04 -8.08
CA GLN A 716 0.40 22.63 -8.93
C GLN A 716 -0.62 21.61 -9.42
N ASN A 717 -0.16 20.45 -9.91
CA ASN A 717 -1.05 19.38 -10.36
C ASN A 717 -1.85 18.76 -9.21
N LEU A 718 -1.27 18.69 -8.00
CA LEU A 718 -1.97 18.23 -6.80
C LEU A 718 -3.07 19.20 -6.40
N LEU A 719 -2.79 20.50 -6.31
CA LEU A 719 -3.78 21.53 -5.98
C LEU A 719 -4.97 21.55 -6.96
N ALA A 720 -4.73 21.21 -8.24
CA ALA A 720 -5.77 21.15 -9.26
C ALA A 720 -6.66 19.90 -9.19
N ASN A 721 -6.13 18.77 -8.69
CA ASN A 721 -6.78 17.46 -8.80
C ASN A 721 -7.10 16.79 -7.45
N ALA A 722 -6.72 17.39 -6.32
CA ALA A 722 -6.83 16.77 -5.00
C ALA A 722 -8.29 16.41 -4.64
N PRO A 723 -8.54 15.22 -4.05
CA PRO A 723 -9.86 14.77 -3.65
C PRO A 723 -10.32 15.30 -2.28
N CYS A 724 -9.50 16.11 -1.61
CA CYS A 724 -9.72 16.69 -0.28
C CYS A 724 -8.90 17.98 -0.12
N SER A 725 -9.02 18.66 1.03
CA SER A 725 -8.27 19.90 1.31
C SER A 725 -6.76 19.65 1.31
N VAL A 726 -6.00 20.64 0.85
CA VAL A 726 -4.53 20.56 0.69
C VAL A 726 -3.87 21.70 1.46
N GLY A 727 -2.80 21.39 2.20
CA GLY A 727 -1.92 22.35 2.85
C GLY A 727 -0.53 22.31 2.24
N ILE A 728 -0.02 23.45 1.76
CA ILE A 728 1.38 23.60 1.36
C ILE A 728 2.16 24.17 2.55
N LEU A 729 3.15 23.42 3.01
CA LEU A 729 3.99 23.79 4.14
C LEU A 729 5.32 24.38 3.67
N VAL A 730 5.52 25.67 3.92
CA VAL A 730 6.78 26.38 3.73
C VAL A 730 7.60 26.25 5.01
N ASP A 731 8.65 25.44 4.95
CA ASP A 731 9.52 25.15 6.09
C ASP A 731 10.60 26.24 6.24
N ARG A 732 10.52 26.99 7.34
CA ARG A 732 11.53 27.98 7.75
C ARG A 732 12.11 27.69 9.13
N GLY A 733 12.14 26.41 9.50
CA GLY A 733 12.67 25.98 10.78
C GLY A 733 11.71 26.26 11.93
N LEU A 734 10.51 25.68 11.87
CA LEU A 734 9.55 25.53 13.01
C LEU A 734 10.18 24.85 14.26
N SER A 735 11.47 24.50 14.20
CA SER A 735 12.30 23.87 15.25
C SER A 735 13.52 24.71 15.68
N GLY A 736 13.75 25.90 15.10
CA GLY A 736 15.02 26.65 15.23
C GLY A 736 15.16 27.51 16.48
N SER A 737 14.06 27.94 17.10
CA SER A 737 14.10 29.03 18.09
C SER A 737 14.34 28.62 19.54
N THR A 738 14.23 27.35 19.94
CA THR A 738 14.23 26.99 21.38
C THR A 738 14.89 25.63 21.69
N ARG A 739 16.20 25.50 21.44
CA ARG A 739 17.07 24.53 22.13
C ARG A 739 17.58 25.04 23.49
N LEU A 740 16.79 25.86 24.18
CA LEU A 740 17.05 26.32 25.54
C LEU A 740 15.78 26.09 26.37
N ALA A 741 15.88 25.15 27.31
CA ALA A 741 14.92 24.83 28.38
C ALA A 741 13.57 24.18 27.98
N ALA A 742 13.46 22.87 28.26
CA ALA A 742 12.25 22.06 28.20
C ALA A 742 11.22 22.38 29.31
N ASN A 743 11.05 23.65 29.68
CA ASN A 743 10.01 24.11 30.60
C ASN A 743 9.47 25.46 30.12
N GLN A 744 8.27 25.41 29.53
CA GLN A 744 7.43 26.54 29.10
C GLN A 744 7.95 27.36 27.90
N VAL A 745 7.71 26.85 26.69
CA VAL A 745 7.66 27.70 25.48
C VAL A 745 6.24 27.61 24.94
N SER A 746 5.53 28.74 24.95
CA SER A 746 4.24 28.88 24.27
C SER A 746 4.48 29.08 22.78
N HIS A 747 3.84 28.29 21.94
CA HIS A 747 3.86 28.48 20.49
C HIS A 747 2.76 29.46 20.09
N ASN A 748 3.13 30.46 19.30
CA ASN A 748 2.19 31.49 18.85
C ASN A 748 1.88 31.28 17.37
N ILE A 749 0.62 30.96 17.06
CA ILE A 749 0.14 30.71 15.70
C ILE A 749 -0.74 31.88 15.27
N ALA A 750 -0.48 32.46 14.10
CA ALA A 750 -1.31 33.50 13.51
C ALA A 750 -2.15 32.94 12.36
N VAL A 751 -3.44 33.26 12.34
CA VAL A 751 -4.35 32.98 11.22
C VAL A 751 -4.73 34.30 10.58
N LEU A 752 -4.42 34.48 9.30
CA LEU A 752 -4.85 35.66 8.55
C LEU A 752 -6.13 35.31 7.79
N PHE A 753 -7.21 36.01 8.08
CA PHE A 753 -8.54 35.78 7.51
C PHE A 753 -8.95 36.98 6.66
N PHE A 754 -8.99 36.80 5.35
CA PHE A 754 -9.42 37.77 4.34
C PHE A 754 -10.83 37.47 3.81
N GLY A 755 -11.33 36.24 4.02
CA GLY A 755 -12.64 35.77 3.60
C GLY A 755 -12.55 34.70 2.50
N GLY A 756 -13.54 33.81 2.46
CA GLY A 756 -13.66 32.75 1.48
C GLY A 756 -13.48 31.33 2.03
N PRO A 757 -13.65 30.31 1.16
CA PRO A 757 -13.62 28.90 1.55
C PRO A 757 -12.26 28.44 2.12
N ASP A 758 -11.16 28.90 1.53
CA ASP A 758 -9.80 28.53 1.94
C ASP A 758 -9.47 29.05 3.36
N ASP A 759 -9.86 30.28 3.67
CA ASP A 759 -9.65 30.90 4.98
C ASP A 759 -10.51 30.25 6.07
N ARG A 760 -11.76 29.87 5.75
CA ARG A 760 -12.62 29.09 6.66
C ARG A 760 -12.01 27.75 7.00
N GLU A 761 -11.41 27.07 6.03
CA GLU A 761 -10.71 25.80 6.24
C GLU A 761 -9.43 25.97 7.07
N ALA A 762 -8.64 27.02 6.80
CA ALA A 762 -7.49 27.42 7.60
C ALA A 762 -7.86 27.68 9.06
N LEU A 763 -8.93 28.44 9.28
CA LEU A 763 -9.46 28.74 10.61
C LEU A 763 -9.97 27.49 11.32
N ALA A 764 -10.62 26.56 10.60
CA ALA A 764 -11.05 25.27 11.14
C ALA A 764 -9.86 24.43 11.66
N TYR A 765 -8.75 24.43 10.91
CA TYR A 765 -7.54 23.72 11.33
C TYR A 765 -6.88 24.39 12.54
N ALA A 766 -6.80 25.72 12.55
CA ALA A 766 -6.25 26.48 13.68
C ALA A 766 -7.09 26.35 14.96
N LEU A 767 -8.42 26.29 14.84
CA LEU A 767 -9.32 26.04 15.98
C LEU A 767 -9.06 24.68 16.63
N ARG A 768 -8.62 23.68 15.86
CA ARG A 768 -8.18 22.41 16.42
C ARG A 768 -6.87 22.53 17.20
N MET A 769 -5.94 23.39 16.73
CA MET A 769 -4.65 23.63 17.40
C MET A 769 -4.80 24.40 18.71
N SER A 770 -5.82 25.26 18.84
CA SER A 770 -6.05 26.07 20.05
C SER A 770 -6.47 25.27 21.28
N GLU A 771 -6.88 24.00 21.10
CA GLU A 771 -7.12 23.07 22.20
C GLU A 771 -5.80 22.63 22.88
N HIS A 772 -4.66 22.84 22.23
CA HIS A 772 -3.36 22.51 22.80
C HIS A 772 -2.98 23.48 23.95
N PRO A 773 -2.60 22.99 25.14
CA PRO A 773 -2.39 23.84 26.32
C PRO A 773 -1.20 24.81 26.20
N THR A 774 -0.29 24.57 25.26
CA THR A 774 0.91 25.40 25.03
C THR A 774 0.82 26.26 23.77
N ILE A 775 -0.31 26.25 23.06
CA ILE A 775 -0.48 27.01 21.82
C ILE A 775 -1.41 28.19 22.08
N THR A 776 -0.99 29.37 21.63
CA THR A 776 -1.87 30.53 21.52
C THR A 776 -2.15 30.80 20.06
N VAL A 777 -3.43 31.03 19.73
CA VAL A 777 -3.87 31.29 18.35
C VAL A 777 -4.37 32.73 18.24
N THR A 778 -3.72 33.51 17.40
CA THR A 778 -4.14 34.88 17.06
C THR A 778 -4.84 34.87 15.72
N VAL A 779 -6.14 35.15 15.70
CA VAL A 779 -6.92 35.30 14.46
C VAL A 779 -6.99 36.79 14.10
N MET A 780 -6.50 37.13 12.92
CA MET A 780 -6.55 38.49 12.36
C MET A 780 -7.50 38.53 11.19
N ARG A 781 -8.66 39.17 11.37
CA ARG A 781 -9.63 39.38 10.32
C ARG A 781 -9.37 40.71 9.63
N PHE A 782 -9.14 40.68 8.33
CA PHE A 782 -9.01 41.88 7.49
C PHE A 782 -10.36 42.26 6.92
N ILE A 783 -10.77 43.50 7.14
CA ILE A 783 -12.05 44.04 6.69
C ILE A 783 -11.77 45.20 5.73
N PRO A 784 -12.41 45.25 4.56
CA PRO A 784 -12.24 46.37 3.65
C PRO A 784 -12.81 47.64 4.26
N GLY A 785 -12.01 48.71 4.28
CA GLY A 785 -12.47 50.05 4.66
C GLY A 785 -13.39 50.68 3.61
N ASP A 786 -13.91 51.86 3.90
CA ASP A 786 -14.89 52.55 3.05
C ASP A 786 -14.35 52.83 1.63
N ASP A 787 -13.05 53.07 1.49
CA ASP A 787 -12.41 53.37 0.20
C ASP A 787 -12.20 52.09 -0.65
N ALA A 788 -11.84 50.96 -0.02
CA ALA A 788 -11.79 49.65 -0.69
C ALA A 788 -13.19 49.16 -1.11
N SER A 789 -14.19 49.42 -0.28
CA SER A 789 -15.60 49.07 -0.53
C SER A 789 -16.16 49.86 -1.72
N ARG A 790 -15.75 51.13 -1.87
CA ARG A 790 -16.07 51.98 -3.03
C ARG A 790 -15.37 51.52 -4.31
N ALA A 791 -14.11 51.12 -4.23
CA ALA A 791 -13.37 50.57 -5.36
C ALA A 791 -13.99 49.25 -5.88
N ALA A 792 -14.53 48.41 -4.99
CA ALA A 792 -15.25 47.19 -5.35
C ALA A 792 -16.60 47.46 -6.06
N THR A 793 -17.22 48.63 -5.84
CA THR A 793 -18.45 49.06 -6.54
C THR A 793 -18.22 49.76 -7.88
N VAL A 794 -16.97 50.04 -8.28
CA VAL A 794 -16.67 50.59 -9.60
C VAL A 794 -16.77 49.46 -10.62
N GLU A 795 -17.81 49.48 -11.44
CA GLU A 795 -18.08 48.53 -12.52
C GLU A 795 -16.82 48.23 -13.36
N PRO A 796 -16.42 46.97 -13.58
CA PRO A 796 -15.61 46.65 -14.75
C PRO A 796 -16.46 46.95 -15.99
N SER A 797 -15.88 47.67 -16.94
CA SER A 797 -16.52 48.18 -18.17
C SER A 797 -17.56 47.23 -18.77
N ARG A 798 -18.79 47.73 -18.88
CA ARG A 798 -19.97 47.08 -19.46
C ARG A 798 -19.72 46.55 -20.89
N GLU A 799 -19.72 45.24 -21.06
CA GLU A 799 -20.13 44.58 -22.31
C GLU A 799 -21.44 43.80 -22.05
N PRO A 800 -22.57 44.14 -22.71
CA PRO A 800 -23.84 43.49 -22.48
C PRO A 800 -23.86 42.12 -23.20
N GLY A 801 -23.53 41.03 -22.49
CA GLY A 801 -23.67 39.69 -23.06
C GLY A 801 -23.14 38.48 -22.28
N ASP A 802 -22.35 38.63 -21.21
CA ASP A 802 -21.72 37.47 -20.56
C ASP A 802 -22.46 36.98 -19.30
N PRO A 803 -23.13 35.80 -19.33
CA PRO A 803 -23.84 35.23 -18.17
C PRO A 803 -22.91 34.81 -17.01
N ARG A 804 -21.58 34.82 -17.19
CA ARG A 804 -20.60 34.50 -16.13
C ARG A 804 -20.41 35.60 -15.09
N VAL A 805 -20.69 36.87 -15.42
CA VAL A 805 -20.44 37.99 -14.50
C VAL A 805 -21.51 38.08 -13.41
N LEU A 806 -22.77 37.77 -13.75
CA LEU A 806 -23.89 37.82 -12.81
C LEU A 806 -23.80 36.73 -11.72
N THR A 807 -23.18 35.58 -12.04
CA THR A 807 -23.01 34.44 -11.11
C THR A 807 -21.86 34.66 -10.12
N VAL A 808 -20.77 35.32 -10.54
CA VAL A 808 -19.65 35.66 -9.65
C VAL A 808 -20.07 36.61 -8.51
N ILE A 809 -20.99 37.54 -8.78
CA ILE A 809 -21.48 38.49 -7.77
C ILE A 809 -22.37 37.79 -6.73
N THR A 810 -23.22 36.84 -7.16
CA THR A 810 -24.09 36.08 -6.23
C THR A 810 -23.29 35.14 -5.34
N ASP A 811 -22.25 34.50 -5.87
CA ASP A 811 -21.40 33.58 -5.11
C ASP A 811 -20.54 34.34 -4.08
N ALA A 812 -20.03 35.53 -4.42
CA ALA A 812 -19.25 36.37 -3.51
C ALA A 812 -20.08 36.86 -2.30
N GLU A 813 -21.34 37.25 -2.50
CA GLU A 813 -22.23 37.63 -1.40
C GLU A 813 -22.65 36.42 -0.55
N GLN A 814 -22.86 35.26 -1.17
CA GLN A 814 -23.12 34.02 -0.43
C GLN A 814 -21.92 33.59 0.42
N ASP A 815 -20.70 33.69 -0.10
CA ASP A 815 -19.49 33.40 0.65
C ASP A 815 -19.29 34.39 1.81
N LYS A 816 -19.56 35.68 1.63
CA LYS A 816 -19.54 36.66 2.73
C LYS A 816 -20.52 36.30 3.85
N GLN A 817 -21.74 35.86 3.51
CA GLN A 817 -22.73 35.44 4.52
C GLN A 817 -22.23 34.23 5.31
N LEU A 818 -21.67 33.24 4.61
CA LEU A 818 -21.10 32.06 5.25
C LEU A 818 -19.86 32.39 6.07
N ASP A 819 -19.05 33.35 5.67
CA ASP A 819 -17.90 33.84 6.42
C ASP A 819 -18.34 34.51 7.72
N GLU A 820 -19.36 35.38 7.68
CA GLU A 820 -19.93 36.00 8.89
C GLU A 820 -20.55 34.96 9.83
N GLU A 821 -21.31 34.01 9.30
CA GLU A 821 -21.89 32.92 10.09
C GLU A 821 -20.79 32.12 10.79
N TYR A 822 -19.72 31.77 10.07
CA TYR A 822 -18.62 30.97 10.60
C TYR A 822 -17.78 31.74 11.63
N ILE A 823 -17.50 33.02 11.40
CA ILE A 823 -16.80 33.87 12.37
C ILE A 823 -17.64 34.08 13.63
N ASN A 824 -18.95 34.24 13.50
CA ASN A 824 -19.84 34.36 14.66
C ASN A 824 -19.89 33.07 15.48
N ASP A 825 -19.98 31.91 14.82
CA ASP A 825 -19.88 30.61 15.48
C ASP A 825 -18.52 30.44 16.17
N PHE A 826 -17.42 30.78 15.50
CA PHE A 826 -16.08 30.79 16.08
C PHE A 826 -16.02 31.64 17.36
N ARG A 827 -16.43 32.91 17.30
CA ARG A 827 -16.45 33.80 18.47
C ARG A 827 -17.27 33.23 19.61
N SER A 828 -18.45 32.67 19.30
CA SER A 828 -19.33 32.10 20.32
C SER A 828 -18.64 30.96 21.09
N LYS A 829 -17.88 30.11 20.40
CA LYS A 829 -17.12 28.99 20.98
C LYS A 829 -15.88 29.44 21.74
N THR A 830 -15.27 30.56 21.36
CA THR A 830 -13.97 31.00 21.89
C THR A 830 -14.05 32.12 22.93
N THR A 831 -15.24 32.67 23.22
CA THR A 831 -15.45 33.79 24.18
C THR A 831 -14.76 33.58 25.55
N ASN A 832 -14.62 32.33 26.00
CA ASN A 832 -14.08 31.99 27.33
C ASN A 832 -12.65 31.41 27.31
N SER A 833 -11.99 31.37 26.14
CA SER A 833 -10.68 30.72 25.99
C SER A 833 -9.54 31.73 26.06
N GLU A 834 -8.69 31.62 27.08
CA GLU A 834 -7.48 32.47 27.21
C GLU A 834 -6.40 32.18 26.15
N SER A 835 -6.49 31.04 25.44
CA SER A 835 -5.55 30.65 24.39
C SER A 835 -5.82 31.29 23.02
N ILE A 836 -6.91 32.04 22.84
CA ILE A 836 -7.33 32.58 21.54
C ILE A 836 -7.48 34.09 21.60
N THR A 837 -6.73 34.79 20.73
CA THR A 837 -6.83 36.24 20.57
C THR A 837 -7.47 36.56 19.21
N TYR A 838 -8.56 37.32 19.21
CA TYR A 838 -9.23 37.75 17.98
C TYR A 838 -9.03 39.25 17.77
N THR A 839 -8.57 39.65 16.58
CA THR A 839 -8.34 41.06 16.22
C THR A 839 -8.88 41.37 14.82
N GLU A 840 -9.45 42.56 14.67
CA GLU A 840 -9.91 43.07 13.38
C GLU A 840 -9.01 44.20 12.90
N ARG A 841 -8.69 44.19 11.61
CA ARG A 841 -7.88 45.21 10.94
C ARG A 841 -8.65 45.74 9.74
N ILE A 842 -8.93 47.04 9.75
CA ILE A 842 -9.55 47.73 8.63
C ILE A 842 -8.43 48.21 7.71
N VAL A 843 -8.48 47.83 6.44
CA VAL A 843 -7.45 48.13 5.43
C VAL A 843 -8.11 48.53 4.12
N ASN A 844 -7.49 49.44 3.36
CA ASN A 844 -8.06 49.98 2.11
C ASN A 844 -7.34 49.49 0.84
N ASN A 845 -6.13 48.95 0.96
CA ASN A 845 -5.34 48.50 -0.18
C ASN A 845 -4.31 47.42 0.23
N GLY A 846 -3.62 46.85 -0.77
CA GLY A 846 -2.55 45.89 -0.55
C GLY A 846 -1.43 46.40 0.34
N GLU A 847 -1.00 47.66 0.17
CA GLU A 847 0.11 48.25 0.94
C GLU A 847 -0.20 48.39 2.44
N GLU A 848 -1.39 48.87 2.81
CA GLU A 848 -1.87 48.92 4.20
C GLU A 848 -2.00 47.52 4.80
N THR A 849 -2.39 46.53 3.99
CA THR A 849 -2.43 45.12 4.38
C THR A 849 -1.03 44.61 4.72
N VAL A 850 -0.06 44.86 3.84
CA VAL A 850 1.36 44.51 4.07
C VAL A 850 1.88 45.15 5.36
N ALA A 851 1.65 46.45 5.53
CA ALA A 851 2.10 47.20 6.71
C ALA A 851 1.48 46.65 8.01
N SER A 852 0.21 46.26 7.97
CA SER A 852 -0.50 45.67 9.11
C SER A 852 0.06 44.30 9.51
N ILE A 853 0.46 43.47 8.54
CA ILE A 853 1.08 42.17 8.82
C ILE A 853 2.49 42.35 9.38
N ARG A 854 3.31 43.26 8.81
CA ARG A 854 4.67 43.57 9.30
C ARG A 854 4.69 44.07 10.74
N ALA A 855 3.65 44.78 11.17
CA ALA A 855 3.57 45.29 12.54
C ALA A 855 3.56 44.18 13.62
N ILE A 856 3.31 42.92 13.24
CA ILE A 856 3.11 41.79 14.16
C ILE A 856 4.07 40.61 13.86
N GLU A 857 5.03 40.83 12.96
CA GLU A 857 5.93 39.81 12.38
C GLU A 857 6.81 39.08 13.40
N THR A 858 7.20 39.72 14.51
CA THR A 858 8.19 39.19 15.46
C THR A 858 7.63 38.27 16.55
N VAL A 859 6.32 38.00 16.54
CA VAL A 859 5.63 37.34 17.67
C VAL A 859 5.21 35.90 17.38
N HIS A 860 5.18 35.46 16.11
CA HIS A 860 4.53 34.21 15.70
C HIS A 860 5.48 33.21 15.04
N ASP A 861 5.36 31.93 15.41
CA ASP A 861 6.17 30.81 14.91
C ASP A 861 5.62 30.22 13.60
N LEU A 862 4.30 30.28 13.42
CA LEU A 862 3.58 29.71 12.27
C LEU A 862 2.46 30.65 11.82
N TYR A 863 2.43 30.95 10.53
CA TYR A 863 1.31 31.63 9.87
C TYR A 863 0.46 30.62 9.09
N ILE A 864 -0.85 30.65 9.29
CA ILE A 864 -1.81 29.86 8.52
C ILE A 864 -2.66 30.82 7.70
N VAL A 865 -2.69 30.61 6.40
CA VAL A 865 -3.42 31.46 5.44
C VAL A 865 -4.17 30.62 4.43
N GLY A 866 -5.34 31.06 3.98
CA GLY A 866 -5.97 30.46 2.82
C GLY A 866 -5.25 30.86 1.53
N ARG A 867 -5.31 30.00 0.51
CA ARG A 867 -4.74 30.27 -0.81
C ARG A 867 -5.48 31.39 -1.55
N GLY A 868 -6.80 31.50 -1.35
CA GLY A 868 -7.62 32.60 -1.88
C GLY A 868 -7.94 32.46 -3.37
N GLN A 869 -8.06 31.23 -3.89
CA GLN A 869 -8.18 31.00 -5.33
C GLN A 869 -9.47 31.60 -5.92
N GLY A 870 -9.32 32.52 -6.89
CA GLY A 870 -10.44 33.08 -7.68
C GLY A 870 -11.13 34.31 -7.08
N MET A 871 -10.76 34.73 -5.87
CA MET A 871 -11.28 35.93 -5.22
C MET A 871 -10.33 37.11 -5.44
N ILE A 872 -10.67 38.01 -6.37
CA ILE A 872 -9.96 39.29 -6.50
C ILE A 872 -10.45 40.19 -5.37
N SER A 873 -9.79 40.12 -4.22
CA SER A 873 -10.07 41.05 -3.13
C SER A 873 -9.37 42.39 -3.41
N PRO A 874 -10.04 43.55 -3.22
CA PRO A 874 -9.38 44.86 -3.29
C PRO A 874 -8.23 44.99 -2.27
N LEU A 875 -8.24 44.16 -1.21
CA LEU A 875 -7.20 44.11 -0.19
C LEU A 875 -5.92 43.41 -0.64
N THR A 876 -6.02 42.57 -1.66
CA THR A 876 -4.87 41.85 -2.24
C THR A 876 -4.52 42.38 -3.63
N ALA A 877 -5.24 43.41 -4.11
CA ALA A 877 -5.01 44.02 -5.41
C ALA A 877 -3.60 44.62 -5.49
N GLY A 878 -2.88 44.31 -6.57
CA GLY A 878 -1.49 44.71 -6.77
C GLY A 878 -0.45 43.82 -6.08
N LEU A 879 -0.83 42.85 -5.23
CA LEU A 879 0.10 41.85 -4.68
C LEU A 879 0.22 40.62 -5.59
N THR A 880 -0.85 40.27 -6.30
CA THR A 880 -0.89 39.16 -7.25
C THR A 880 0.04 39.37 -8.44
N ASP A 881 0.19 40.62 -8.89
CA ASP A 881 0.95 40.99 -10.09
C ASP A 881 2.46 40.82 -9.90
N TRP A 882 2.92 40.77 -8.64
CA TRP A 882 4.32 40.62 -8.25
C TRP A 882 4.61 39.24 -7.64
N SER A 883 3.70 38.26 -7.81
CA SER A 883 3.87 36.92 -7.23
C SER A 883 4.85 36.05 -8.03
N GLU A 884 5.83 35.45 -7.34
CA GLU A 884 6.78 34.49 -7.94
C GLU A 884 6.19 33.06 -7.96
N CYS A 885 5.45 32.71 -6.90
CA CYS A 885 4.92 31.37 -6.68
C CYS A 885 3.38 31.39 -6.51
N PRO A 886 2.60 31.46 -7.62
CA PRO A 886 1.13 31.56 -7.57
C PRO A 886 0.45 30.33 -6.91
N GLU A 887 1.15 29.21 -6.77
CA GLU A 887 0.69 28.06 -5.98
C GLU A 887 0.43 28.39 -4.50
N LEU A 888 1.07 29.43 -3.93
CA LEU A 888 0.88 29.85 -2.54
C LEU A 888 -0.21 30.92 -2.34
N GLY A 889 -0.70 31.53 -3.42
CA GLY A 889 -1.57 32.71 -3.35
C GLY A 889 -0.81 33.98 -2.98
N ALA A 890 -1.45 35.15 -3.10
CA ALA A 890 -0.78 36.45 -2.95
C ALA A 890 -0.15 36.65 -1.54
N ILE A 891 -0.91 36.32 -0.49
CA ILE A 891 -0.45 36.46 0.89
C ILE A 891 0.56 35.36 1.25
N GLY A 892 0.30 34.12 0.83
CA GLY A 892 1.22 33.00 1.08
C GLY A 892 2.59 33.20 0.42
N ASP A 893 2.62 33.72 -0.81
CA ASP A 893 3.87 34.03 -1.52
C ASP A 893 4.63 35.19 -0.87
N MET A 894 3.93 36.24 -0.44
CA MET A 894 4.52 37.32 0.35
C MET A 894 5.18 36.79 1.63
N LEU A 895 4.46 35.99 2.43
CA LEU A 895 5.00 35.42 3.66
C LEU A 895 6.16 34.45 3.37
N ALA A 896 6.12 33.76 2.23
CA ALA A 896 7.18 32.86 1.77
C ALA A 896 8.34 33.58 1.03
N SER A 897 8.29 34.89 0.86
CA SER A 897 9.41 35.70 0.37
C SER A 897 10.46 35.93 1.46
N SER A 898 11.73 36.02 1.09
CA SER A 898 12.83 36.34 2.00
C SER A 898 12.65 37.68 2.72
N ASP A 899 11.83 38.57 2.15
CA ASP A 899 11.64 39.93 2.62
C ASP A 899 10.66 40.07 3.80
N PHE A 900 9.99 38.97 4.21
CA PHE A 900 8.79 39.05 5.06
C PHE A 900 8.76 38.17 6.32
N ALA A 901 9.81 37.39 6.61
CA ALA A 901 10.07 36.78 7.93
C ALA A 901 11.18 35.74 7.80
N ALA A 902 12.38 36.01 8.31
CA ALA A 902 13.50 35.06 8.17
C ALA A 902 13.28 33.73 8.92
N THR A 903 12.32 33.62 9.85
CA THR A 903 12.25 32.49 10.80
C THR A 903 10.86 31.85 10.99
N SER A 904 9.78 32.43 10.46
CA SER A 904 8.43 31.90 10.69
C SER A 904 8.00 30.96 9.56
N SER A 905 7.47 29.78 9.91
CA SER A 905 6.93 28.84 8.90
C SER A 905 5.56 29.31 8.41
N VAL A 906 5.17 28.90 7.19
CA VAL A 906 3.88 29.28 6.59
C VAL A 906 3.14 28.03 6.13
N LEU A 907 1.87 27.90 6.50
CA LEU A 907 0.97 26.88 6.00
C LEU A 907 -0.11 27.53 5.14
N VAL A 908 -0.07 27.30 3.83
CA VAL A 908 -1.10 27.76 2.89
C VAL A 908 -2.13 26.65 2.72
N VAL A 909 -3.39 26.92 3.03
CA VAL A 909 -4.48 25.95 2.97
C VAL A 909 -5.39 26.23 1.78
N GLN A 910 -5.74 25.19 1.04
CA GLN A 910 -6.77 25.21 0.00
C GLN A 910 -7.88 24.23 0.39
N GLN A 911 -9.11 24.73 0.46
CA GLN A 911 -10.27 23.91 0.74
C GLN A 911 -10.64 23.07 -0.49
N TYR A 912 -11.13 21.85 -0.26
CA TYR A 912 -11.77 21.08 -1.34
C TYR A 912 -13.07 21.74 -1.81
N VAL A 913 -13.02 22.35 -2.99
CA VAL A 913 -14.21 22.80 -3.71
C VAL A 913 -14.75 21.61 -4.49
N GLY A 914 -15.97 21.16 -4.17
CA GLY A 914 -16.62 20.08 -4.91
C GLY A 914 -16.64 20.39 -6.40
N LEU A 915 -16.30 19.42 -7.25
CA LEU A 915 -16.63 19.51 -8.67
C LEU A 915 -18.17 19.52 -8.77
N GLY A 916 -18.76 20.72 -8.76
CA GLY A 916 -20.14 20.91 -9.18
C GLY A 916 -20.29 20.40 -10.61
N PRO A 917 -21.39 19.71 -10.96
CA PRO A 917 -21.66 19.38 -12.35
C PRO A 917 -21.70 20.68 -13.14
N GLN A 918 -20.87 20.78 -14.18
CA GLN A 918 -21.01 21.84 -15.17
C GLN A 918 -22.43 21.78 -15.75
N HIS A 919 -23.16 22.89 -15.61
CA HIS A 919 -24.47 23.19 -16.21
C HIS A 919 -25.60 22.19 -15.97
N GLU A 920 -26.47 22.49 -15.00
CA GLU A 920 -27.92 22.43 -15.17
C GLU A 920 -28.56 23.45 -14.21
N SER A 921 -29.47 24.27 -14.75
CA SER A 921 -30.01 25.50 -14.17
C SER A 921 -30.76 25.30 -12.83
N PRO A 922 -30.82 26.32 -11.95
CA PRO A 922 -31.48 26.22 -10.66
C PRO A 922 -33.00 26.36 -10.80
N ALA A 923 -33.75 25.35 -10.39
CA ALA A 923 -35.15 25.52 -10.01
C ALA A 923 -35.19 25.75 -8.49
N THR A 924 -35.70 26.92 -8.10
CA THR A 924 -35.86 27.39 -6.72
C THR A 924 -36.96 26.64 -5.94
N PRO A 925 -36.96 26.75 -4.59
CA PRO A 925 -37.47 25.76 -3.66
C PRO A 925 -38.86 26.10 -3.11
N ASP A 926 -39.59 25.09 -2.64
CA ASP A 926 -40.67 25.25 -1.66
C ASP A 926 -40.42 24.37 -0.42
N SER A 927 -40.48 25.03 0.73
CA SER A 927 -40.31 24.57 2.12
C SER A 927 -41.46 23.66 2.63
N PRO A 928 -41.54 23.33 3.95
CA PRO A 928 -40.61 22.59 4.82
C PRO A 928 -41.32 21.38 5.47
N THR A 929 -40.64 20.26 5.79
CA THR A 929 -41.08 19.32 6.86
C THR A 929 -40.05 18.23 7.13
N ALA A 930 -39.43 18.29 8.33
CA ALA A 930 -39.22 17.24 9.36
C ALA A 930 -38.79 15.78 8.97
N PRO A 931 -38.42 14.93 9.94
CA PRO A 931 -37.10 14.27 10.03
C PRO A 931 -37.11 12.79 9.60
N ASP A 932 -35.90 12.22 9.49
CA ASP A 932 -35.54 10.80 9.58
C ASP A 932 -36.42 9.75 8.87
N LEU A 933 -35.91 9.25 7.74
CA LEU A 933 -36.46 8.10 7.02
C LEU A 933 -35.34 7.14 6.60
N ASP A 934 -34.58 6.66 7.59
CA ASP A 934 -33.68 5.49 7.45
C ASP A 934 -34.09 4.31 8.38
N GLU A 935 -35.28 4.37 8.99
CA GLU A 935 -35.77 3.32 9.91
C GLU A 935 -37.10 2.68 9.49
N GLN A 936 -37.36 2.55 8.18
CA GLN A 936 -38.54 1.78 7.69
C GLN A 936 -38.28 0.87 6.48
N LEU A 937 -37.03 0.68 6.02
CA LEU A 937 -36.74 -0.27 4.93
C LEU A 937 -36.28 -1.67 5.39
N ASN A 938 -36.19 -1.93 6.70
CA ASN A 938 -35.79 -3.23 7.25
C ASN A 938 -36.88 -3.96 8.09
N ALA A 939 -38.12 -3.46 8.09
CA ALA A 939 -39.25 -4.10 8.78
C ALA A 939 -40.27 -4.79 7.85
N GLY A 940 -39.92 -5.01 6.57
CA GLY A 940 -40.83 -5.60 5.57
C GLY A 940 -40.50 -7.04 5.14
N LEU A 941 -39.42 -7.65 5.63
CA LEU A 941 -38.93 -8.96 5.14
C LEU A 941 -38.97 -10.10 6.16
N HIS A 942 -39.65 -9.91 7.30
CA HIS A 942 -39.93 -10.96 8.28
C HIS A 942 -41.43 -11.16 8.51
N GLN A 943 -42.23 -11.26 7.44
CA GLN A 943 -43.62 -11.72 7.59
C GLN A 943 -44.21 -12.32 6.32
N GLN A 944 -43.52 -13.26 5.67
CA GLN A 944 -44.15 -14.13 4.66
C GLN A 944 -43.37 -15.42 4.43
N ARG A 945 -43.29 -16.26 5.47
CA ARG A 945 -42.99 -17.69 5.30
C ARG A 945 -43.55 -18.50 6.47
N GLN A 946 -44.88 -18.63 6.49
CA GLN A 946 -45.58 -19.72 7.17
C GLN A 946 -47.06 -19.72 6.75
N GLN A 947 -47.41 -20.59 5.80
CA GLN A 947 -48.50 -21.57 5.87
C GLN A 947 -49.08 -21.92 4.48
N PRO A 948 -49.60 -23.15 4.30
CA PRO A 948 -49.80 -23.76 2.99
C PRO A 948 -51.26 -23.76 2.53
N GLY A 949 -51.47 -23.91 1.21
CA GLY A 949 -52.61 -24.68 0.71
C GLY A 949 -53.49 -24.03 -0.36
N LYS A 950 -53.55 -24.75 -1.50
CA LYS A 950 -54.68 -24.97 -2.42
C LYS A 950 -54.97 -23.95 -3.54
N GLY A 951 -55.00 -24.54 -4.74
CA GLY A 951 -56.04 -24.35 -5.75
C GLY A 951 -55.67 -23.36 -6.87
N GLN A 952 -55.17 -23.85 -8.01
CA GLN A 952 -55.93 -24.27 -9.20
C GLN A 952 -56.30 -23.13 -10.16
N ASN A 953 -56.00 -23.41 -11.43
CA ASN A 953 -56.53 -22.80 -12.66
C ASN A 953 -55.96 -21.43 -13.05
N ALA A 954 -55.80 -21.06 -14.31
CA ALA A 954 -55.76 -21.73 -15.62
C ALA A 954 -55.62 -20.59 -16.64
N PHE A 955 -54.79 -20.80 -17.65
CA PHE A 955 -54.91 -20.31 -19.04
C PHE A 955 -54.93 -18.80 -19.39
N ASN A 956 -54.16 -18.53 -20.46
CA ASN A 956 -54.28 -17.49 -21.50
C ASN A 956 -53.98 -16.04 -21.06
N LEU A 957 -53.16 -15.25 -21.75
CA LEU A 957 -52.72 -15.22 -23.16
C LEU A 957 -51.34 -14.55 -23.22
#